data_AF-A0AAV2YX35-F1
#
_entry.id   AF-A0AAV2YX35-F1
#
_cell.length_a   1.000
_cell.length_b   1.000
_cell.length_c   1.000
_cell.angle_alpha   90.00
_cell.angle_beta   90.00
_cell.angle_gamma   90.00
#
_symmetry.space_group_name_H-M   'P 1'
#
loop_
_entity.id
_entity.type
_entity.pdbx_description
1 polymer ?
#
loop_
_entity_poly.entity_id
_entity_poly.type
_entity_poly.pdbx_seq_one_letter_code
_entity_poly.pdbx_strand_id
1 'polypeptide(L)'
;MSLKTLLASLVVLTCAASLNSVRAQNQFPVVLVHGLAGWGRSELDGYKYWGGRQGDLEQKLRAKGFNVLTATVGPFASNWDRACDLYAQIKGGQVNYGPRHSKHYGHKQFGRTFDGLFPEWGSDVNGTIQKVHLMGHSMGGQTIRMLTQMLNKGTKGAPVEEDALSHPLFGGGLDWVESVTTISSPNQGTLLADMIYKDGDLFESAVSGVLAFAGVGGNKFKGFFDAKLDQWGLDARRENERLSAYVKRVVHSGLFKPGFQDTCGHSLSTYGAAEENAWVETLSNVFYYSFANKDSFTGFDLLFRRVDFPNLLTMMLPLQATSLLLGGRYGPERGFSEAWQPNDGLVSVESMRSDGIGETVTFDGESARGRWHEMPFLNRMDHGAIIGIGNKRQPVVGMYASHLQMLQNLPLPSDPPRRRHLRVEEDASSHPLFGGGLDWVESVTTISSPNHGTLLANMIYDNDDFYESAASAVLAFAGVGGHTTKNFFDAKLDQWGLEVRGDDETLLAYVKRIMKSSLFNPGFHDTCGHSTSTFGAAEENAWVKTLPNVFYYSYSNKDSYRGIDLFFRRVEYPNLMTMLLPLHATSLLLGSRYAVNHGFGEEWQPNDGLVSVASMRNDGSSEIVTFNGSSVPGRWHEMPLLDRMDHGAVIGIGNKRRPVLGIYEKHLKMLKNLPLPSEAPQRRFLRSKFD
;
A
#
# COMPACT_ATOMS: atom_id res chain seq x y z
N MET A 1 4.27 32.40 -26.96
CA MET A 1 3.42 33.54 -26.49
C MET A 1 4.01 34.07 -25.18
N SER A 2 3.61 35.27 -24.71
CA SER A 2 4.39 35.99 -23.67
C SER A 2 4.30 35.39 -22.26
N LEU A 3 5.43 35.43 -21.54
CA LEU A 3 5.64 34.91 -20.18
C LEU A 3 5.02 35.82 -19.09
N LYS A 4 3.75 36.21 -19.24
CA LYS A 4 3.07 37.16 -18.33
C LYS A 4 1.66 36.75 -17.86
N THR A 5 1.20 35.54 -18.19
CA THR A 5 -0.13 35.02 -17.78
C THR A 5 -0.08 33.81 -16.85
N LEU A 6 1.11 33.31 -16.46
CA LEU A 6 1.26 32.22 -15.49
C LEU A 6 1.63 32.69 -14.06
N LEU A 7 1.43 33.97 -13.75
CA LEU A 7 1.79 34.60 -12.47
C LEU A 7 0.56 34.86 -11.58
N ALA A 8 -0.48 34.02 -11.73
CA ALA A 8 -1.82 34.25 -11.17
C ALA A 8 -2.45 33.03 -10.46
N SER A 9 -1.61 32.14 -9.89
CA SER A 9 -2.07 31.06 -8.96
C SER A 9 -1.20 30.92 -7.70
N LEU A 10 -0.16 31.75 -7.53
CA LEU A 10 0.77 31.65 -6.40
C LEU A 10 0.39 32.62 -5.27
N VAL A 11 -0.45 32.18 -4.33
CA VAL A 11 -0.53 32.57 -2.90
C VAL A 11 -1.80 31.97 -2.28
N VAL A 12 -1.71 31.55 -0.99
CA VAL A 12 -2.71 30.75 -0.23
C VAL A 12 -2.64 29.26 -0.61
N LEU A 13 -2.32 28.30 0.28
CA LEU A 13 -2.03 28.38 1.72
C LEU A 13 -0.89 27.44 2.13
N THR A 14 0.22 27.98 2.62
CA THR A 14 1.03 27.30 3.64
C THR A 14 0.75 27.96 4.99
N CYS A 15 0.40 27.15 5.98
CA CYS A 15 0.38 27.54 7.39
C CYS A 15 0.92 26.35 8.19
N ALA A 16 1.99 26.57 8.95
CA ALA A 16 2.52 25.56 9.84
C ALA A 16 1.47 25.19 10.90
N ALA A 17 1.23 23.89 11.07
CA ALA A 17 0.36 23.38 12.13
C ALA A 17 1.08 23.48 13.50
N SER A 18 1.08 24.68 14.06
CA SER A 18 1.23 24.84 15.51
C SER A 18 0.11 24.06 16.21
N LEU A 19 0.39 23.51 17.40
CA LEU A 19 -0.52 22.65 18.17
C LEU A 19 -1.69 23.43 18.79
N ASN A 20 -2.53 24.02 17.95
CA ASN A 20 -3.89 24.36 18.30
C ASN A 20 -4.76 23.09 18.23
N SER A 21 -5.52 22.81 19.29
CA SER A 21 -6.46 21.71 19.32
C SER A 21 -7.60 21.95 18.31
N VAL A 22 -7.48 21.35 17.12
CA VAL A 22 -8.57 21.32 16.13
C VAL A 22 -9.75 20.56 16.76
N ARG A 23 -10.75 21.32 17.21
CA ARG A 23 -11.98 20.76 17.77
C ARG A 23 -12.80 20.19 16.61
N ALA A 24 -12.78 18.87 16.49
CA ALA A 24 -13.59 18.13 15.53
C ALA A 24 -15.06 18.58 15.57
N GLN A 25 -15.67 18.70 14.39
CA GLN A 25 -17.00 19.28 14.21
C GLN A 25 -18.10 18.36 14.75
N ASN A 26 -17.90 17.06 14.69
CA ASN A 26 -18.75 16.06 15.36
C ASN A 26 -17.91 15.10 16.23
N GLN A 27 -18.58 14.21 16.97
CA GLN A 27 -17.97 13.17 17.81
C GLN A 27 -18.64 11.80 17.62
N PHE A 28 -19.31 11.58 16.48
CA PHE A 28 -20.08 10.35 16.24
C PHE A 28 -19.14 9.13 16.19
N PRO A 29 -19.50 8.00 16.84
CA PRO A 29 -18.66 6.81 16.80
C PRO A 29 -18.64 6.17 15.40
N VAL A 30 -17.51 5.56 15.10
CA VAL A 30 -17.25 4.84 13.85
C VAL A 30 -17.47 3.34 14.11
N VAL A 31 -18.45 2.74 13.45
CA VAL A 31 -18.75 1.29 13.57
C VAL A 31 -18.12 0.54 12.40
N LEU A 32 -17.15 -0.33 12.71
CA LEU A 32 -16.46 -1.21 11.77
C LEU A 32 -17.26 -2.51 11.57
N VAL A 33 -17.66 -2.80 10.34
CA VAL A 33 -18.54 -3.94 9.98
C VAL A 33 -17.85 -4.89 9.00
N HIS A 34 -17.60 -6.13 9.42
CA HIS A 34 -16.88 -7.13 8.62
C HIS A 34 -17.73 -7.71 7.48
N GLY A 35 -17.06 -8.23 6.44
CA GLY A 35 -17.71 -8.90 5.32
C GLY A 35 -17.91 -10.41 5.50
N LEU A 36 -17.87 -11.11 4.36
CA LEU A 36 -17.96 -12.57 4.24
C LEU A 36 -16.91 -13.27 5.11
N ALA A 37 -17.32 -14.34 5.81
CA ALA A 37 -16.47 -15.15 6.68
C ALA A 37 -15.68 -14.38 7.77
N GLY A 38 -16.04 -13.11 8.04
CA GLY A 38 -15.46 -12.31 9.11
C GLY A 38 -15.86 -12.77 10.52
N TRP A 39 -15.23 -12.20 11.54
CA TRP A 39 -15.34 -12.66 12.93
C TRP A 39 -15.14 -11.51 13.93
N GLY A 40 -15.62 -11.73 15.15
CA GLY A 40 -15.60 -10.75 16.23
C GLY A 40 -14.30 -10.71 17.02
N ARG A 41 -14.17 -9.69 17.88
CA ARG A 41 -12.94 -9.36 18.63
C ARG A 41 -12.43 -10.49 19.55
N SER A 42 -13.34 -11.35 20.03
CA SER A 42 -13.08 -12.47 20.94
C SER A 42 -12.94 -13.83 20.22
N GLU A 43 -13.30 -13.92 18.95
CA GLU A 43 -13.14 -15.13 18.15
C GLU A 43 -11.68 -15.31 17.70
N LEU A 44 -11.38 -16.48 17.15
CA LEU A 44 -10.09 -16.84 16.55
C LEU A 44 -8.89 -16.56 17.48
N ASP A 45 -9.04 -16.89 18.77
CA ASP A 45 -8.01 -16.72 19.81
C ASP A 45 -7.52 -15.26 19.92
N GLY A 46 -8.42 -14.31 19.67
CA GLY A 46 -8.13 -12.88 19.70
C GLY A 46 -7.41 -12.34 18.46
N TYR A 47 -7.17 -13.15 17.42
CA TYR A 47 -6.73 -12.65 16.12
C TYR A 47 -7.80 -11.72 15.53
N LYS A 48 -7.48 -10.46 15.23
CA LYS A 48 -8.47 -9.44 14.87
C LYS A 48 -8.74 -9.41 13.36
N TYR A 49 -10.01 -9.37 12.95
CA TYR A 49 -10.37 -9.10 11.56
C TYR A 49 -9.84 -7.73 11.12
N TRP A 50 -10.15 -6.70 11.91
CA TRP A 50 -9.63 -5.34 11.75
C TRP A 50 -8.22 -5.22 12.34
N GLY A 51 -7.23 -5.30 11.46
CA GLY A 51 -5.80 -5.12 11.75
C GLY A 51 -4.95 -6.40 11.66
N GLY A 52 -5.56 -7.59 11.73
CA GLY A 52 -4.94 -8.87 11.38
C GLY A 52 -3.53 -9.09 11.95
N ARG A 53 -2.56 -9.23 11.04
CA ARG A 53 -1.14 -9.44 11.37
C ARG A 53 -0.42 -8.19 11.87
N GLN A 54 -1.07 -7.02 11.77
CA GLN A 54 -0.58 -5.73 12.26
C GLN A 54 -1.05 -5.44 13.70
N GLY A 55 -2.00 -6.20 14.25
CA GLY A 55 -2.54 -6.07 15.60
C GLY A 55 -3.99 -5.59 15.62
N ASP A 56 -4.42 -4.97 16.72
CA ASP A 56 -5.80 -4.47 16.89
C ASP A 56 -5.95 -3.05 16.30
N LEU A 57 -6.67 -2.91 15.18
CA LEU A 57 -6.85 -1.62 14.51
C LEU A 57 -7.74 -0.66 15.33
N GLU A 58 -8.82 -1.17 15.93
CA GLU A 58 -9.73 -0.39 16.77
C GLU A 58 -8.99 0.21 17.97
N GLN A 59 -8.19 -0.59 18.70
CA GLN A 59 -7.41 -0.08 19.83
C GLN A 59 -6.39 0.98 19.39
N LYS A 60 -5.77 0.83 18.21
CA LYS A 60 -4.84 1.84 17.67
C LYS A 60 -5.52 3.14 17.23
N LEU A 61 -6.76 3.09 16.77
CA LEU A 61 -7.55 4.27 16.44
C LEU A 61 -8.10 4.95 17.71
N ARG A 62 -8.55 4.17 18.70
CA ARG A 62 -8.89 4.68 20.05
C ARG A 62 -7.69 5.37 20.72
N ALA A 63 -6.50 4.80 20.63
CA ALA A 63 -5.26 5.41 21.12
C ALA A 63 -4.86 6.70 20.37
N LYS A 64 -5.50 7.01 19.24
CA LYS A 64 -5.37 8.28 18.49
C LYS A 64 -6.51 9.27 18.79
N GLY A 65 -7.42 8.94 19.71
CA GLY A 65 -8.55 9.80 20.09
C GLY A 65 -9.84 9.56 19.29
N PHE A 66 -9.89 8.55 18.41
CA PHE A 66 -11.11 8.24 17.66
C PHE A 66 -12.04 7.31 18.44
N ASN A 67 -13.34 7.63 18.49
CA ASN A 67 -14.35 6.72 19.03
C ASN A 67 -14.68 5.64 17.98
N VAL A 68 -14.17 4.42 18.17
CA VAL A 68 -14.30 3.32 17.20
C VAL A 68 -14.86 2.07 17.87
N LEU A 69 -15.88 1.47 17.25
CA LEU A 69 -16.60 0.27 17.69
C LEU A 69 -16.44 -0.82 16.62
N THR A 70 -16.32 -2.09 17.00
CA THR A 70 -16.35 -3.21 16.04
C THR A 70 -17.65 -4.00 16.19
N ALA A 71 -18.42 -4.07 15.11
CA ALA A 71 -19.57 -4.96 15.00
C ALA A 71 -19.17 -6.37 14.51
N THR A 72 -19.98 -7.37 14.87
CA THR A 72 -19.86 -8.78 14.51
C THR A 72 -21.23 -9.34 14.14
N VAL A 73 -21.45 -9.61 12.87
CA VAL A 73 -22.73 -10.04 12.27
C VAL A 73 -22.61 -11.45 11.68
N GLY A 74 -23.71 -12.04 11.20
CA GLY A 74 -23.69 -13.30 10.44
C GLY A 74 -22.60 -13.31 9.33
N PRO A 75 -21.55 -14.16 9.41
CA PRO A 75 -20.49 -14.16 8.41
C PRO A 75 -20.90 -14.77 7.06
N PHE A 76 -22.06 -15.44 7.00
CA PHE A 76 -22.61 -16.10 5.80
C PHE A 76 -24.12 -15.85 5.56
N ALA A 77 -24.78 -15.10 6.45
CA ALA A 77 -26.18 -14.71 6.28
C ALA A 77 -26.35 -13.62 5.19
N SER A 78 -27.58 -13.34 4.76
CA SER A 78 -27.88 -12.28 3.78
C SER A 78 -27.56 -10.88 4.30
N ASN A 79 -27.49 -9.87 3.41
CA ASN A 79 -27.35 -8.48 3.85
C ASN A 79 -28.53 -8.01 4.72
N TRP A 80 -29.72 -8.60 4.55
CA TRP A 80 -30.90 -8.31 5.38
C TRP A 80 -30.71 -8.80 6.81
N ASP A 81 -30.40 -10.09 6.97
CA ASP A 81 -30.11 -10.68 8.28
C ASP A 81 -28.98 -9.93 9.00
N ARG A 82 -27.91 -9.63 8.26
CA ARG A 82 -26.75 -8.89 8.77
C ARG A 82 -27.07 -7.44 9.12
N ALA A 83 -28.01 -6.78 8.46
CA ALA A 83 -28.49 -5.45 8.82
C ALA A 83 -29.34 -5.49 10.10
N CYS A 84 -30.16 -6.52 10.28
CA CYS A 84 -30.95 -6.74 11.50
C CYS A 84 -30.05 -7.08 12.71
N ASP A 85 -29.05 -7.95 12.52
CA ASP A 85 -27.97 -8.22 13.49
C ASP A 85 -27.29 -6.91 13.91
N LEU A 86 -26.86 -6.10 12.92
CA LEU A 86 -26.13 -4.86 13.14
C LEU A 86 -26.95 -3.81 13.88
N TYR A 87 -28.23 -3.66 13.56
CA TYR A 87 -29.13 -2.75 14.26
C TYR A 87 -29.22 -3.07 15.75
N ALA A 88 -29.57 -4.31 16.10
CA ALA A 88 -29.72 -4.71 17.50
C ALA A 88 -28.38 -4.72 18.24
N GLN A 89 -27.27 -4.96 17.54
CA GLN A 89 -25.94 -4.91 18.16
C GLN A 89 -25.42 -3.50 18.40
N ILE A 90 -25.73 -2.52 17.55
CA ILE A 90 -25.43 -1.11 17.85
C ILE A 90 -26.38 -0.60 18.95
N LYS A 91 -27.70 -0.73 18.75
CA LYS A 91 -28.73 -0.13 19.62
C LYS A 91 -28.92 -0.84 20.97
N GLY A 92 -28.61 -2.13 21.03
CA GLY A 92 -29.05 -3.04 22.10
C GLY A 92 -30.44 -3.62 21.81
N GLY A 93 -30.76 -4.72 22.50
CA GLY A 93 -32.02 -5.46 22.36
C GLY A 93 -31.87 -6.80 21.61
N GLN A 94 -33.00 -7.43 21.29
CA GLN A 94 -33.05 -8.69 20.54
C GLN A 94 -33.14 -8.43 19.04
N VAL A 95 -32.39 -9.20 18.24
CA VAL A 95 -32.50 -9.16 16.77
C VAL A 95 -33.91 -9.62 16.34
N ASN A 96 -34.55 -8.81 15.50
CA ASN A 96 -35.82 -9.12 14.84
C ASN A 96 -35.59 -9.04 13.33
N TYR A 97 -35.59 -10.19 12.66
CA TYR A 97 -35.35 -10.33 11.22
C TYR A 97 -36.60 -10.04 10.36
N GLY A 98 -37.74 -9.75 10.98
CA GLY A 98 -38.99 -9.43 10.28
C GLY A 98 -39.99 -10.61 10.21
N PRO A 99 -41.26 -10.42 10.61
CA PRO A 99 -42.25 -11.50 10.64
C PRO A 99 -42.68 -12.01 9.25
N ARG A 100 -42.56 -11.22 8.19
CA ARG A 100 -42.86 -11.63 6.82
C ARG A 100 -41.62 -12.23 6.14
N HIS A 101 -40.45 -11.60 6.29
CA HIS A 101 -39.17 -12.07 5.78
C HIS A 101 -38.85 -13.47 6.31
N SER A 102 -38.86 -13.66 7.64
CA SER A 102 -38.57 -14.97 8.22
C SER A 102 -39.62 -16.04 7.93
N LYS A 103 -40.88 -15.64 7.71
CA LYS A 103 -41.93 -16.55 7.23
C LYS A 103 -41.76 -16.92 5.75
N HIS A 104 -41.20 -16.03 4.93
CA HIS A 104 -40.96 -16.27 3.51
C HIS A 104 -39.79 -17.22 3.29
N TYR A 105 -38.63 -16.95 3.91
CA TYR A 105 -37.43 -17.78 3.73
C TYR A 105 -37.32 -18.97 4.71
N GLY A 106 -38.13 -19.00 5.78
CA GLY A 106 -38.33 -20.17 6.63
C GLY A 106 -37.41 -20.29 7.86
N HIS A 107 -37.02 -19.17 8.46
CA HIS A 107 -36.19 -19.12 9.68
C HIS A 107 -36.95 -18.54 10.89
N LYS A 108 -36.28 -18.49 12.05
CA LYS A 108 -36.80 -17.80 13.24
C LYS A 108 -36.80 -16.29 13.02
N GLN A 109 -37.91 -15.62 13.34
CA GLN A 109 -37.99 -14.16 13.36
C GLN A 109 -37.01 -13.52 14.36
N PHE A 110 -36.77 -14.17 15.50
CA PHE A 110 -35.95 -13.59 16.57
C PHE A 110 -34.59 -14.30 16.70
N GLY A 111 -33.54 -13.50 16.75
CA GLY A 111 -32.15 -13.93 16.89
C GLY A 111 -31.59 -13.70 18.29
N ARG A 112 -30.29 -13.38 18.33
CA ARG A 112 -29.53 -13.12 19.56
C ARG A 112 -29.97 -11.82 20.24
N THR A 113 -29.57 -11.64 21.50
CA THR A 113 -29.77 -10.39 22.26
C THR A 113 -28.43 -9.77 22.58
N PHE A 114 -28.33 -8.44 22.50
CA PHE A 114 -27.12 -7.66 22.75
C PHE A 114 -27.40 -6.51 23.72
N ASP A 115 -26.41 -6.13 24.53
CA ASP A 115 -26.50 -4.98 25.44
C ASP A 115 -26.44 -3.63 24.70
N GLY A 116 -25.88 -3.62 23.48
CA GLY A 116 -25.69 -2.45 22.62
C GLY A 116 -24.28 -1.87 22.68
N LEU A 117 -23.67 -1.67 21.50
CA LEU A 117 -22.36 -1.01 21.38
C LEU A 117 -22.44 0.52 21.56
N PHE A 118 -23.61 1.10 21.32
CA PHE A 118 -23.92 2.53 21.47
C PHE A 118 -25.43 2.70 21.77
N PRO A 119 -25.91 2.34 22.99
CA PRO A 119 -27.34 2.34 23.31
C PRO A 119 -28.04 3.70 23.14
N GLU A 120 -27.30 4.80 23.25
CA GLU A 120 -27.76 6.16 22.99
C GLU A 120 -27.97 6.49 21.50
N TRP A 121 -27.56 5.61 20.57
CA TRP A 121 -27.73 5.79 19.12
C TRP A 121 -29.15 6.21 18.74
N GLY A 122 -29.27 7.27 17.94
CA GLY A 122 -30.55 7.83 17.50
C GLY A 122 -31.32 8.67 18.52
N SER A 123 -30.81 8.79 19.76
CA SER A 123 -31.40 9.65 20.78
C SER A 123 -30.97 11.10 20.58
N ASP A 124 -31.79 12.06 21.00
CA ASP A 124 -31.36 13.46 21.13
C ASP A 124 -30.53 13.63 22.42
N VAL A 125 -29.32 14.17 22.29
CA VAL A 125 -28.51 14.67 23.40
C VAL A 125 -28.15 16.13 23.12
N ASN A 126 -28.72 17.05 23.91
CA ASN A 126 -28.49 18.50 23.83
C ASN A 126 -28.85 19.16 22.48
N GLY A 127 -29.92 18.70 21.81
CA GLY A 127 -30.35 19.19 20.50
C GLY A 127 -29.57 18.57 19.35
N THR A 128 -28.92 17.43 19.56
CA THR A 128 -28.12 16.70 18.58
C THR A 128 -28.46 15.22 18.60
N ILE A 129 -29.06 14.72 17.52
CA ILE A 129 -29.27 13.29 17.32
C ILE A 129 -27.93 12.56 17.29
N GLN A 130 -27.76 11.55 18.14
CA GLN A 130 -26.55 10.75 18.22
C GLN A 130 -26.46 9.78 17.03
N LYS A 131 -25.88 10.25 15.92
CA LYS A 131 -25.61 9.44 14.73
C LYS A 131 -24.37 8.56 14.88
N VAL A 132 -24.13 7.69 13.90
CA VAL A 132 -22.87 6.95 13.72
C VAL A 132 -22.29 7.15 12.31
N HIS A 133 -20.98 6.92 12.17
CA HIS A 133 -20.34 6.66 10.89
C HIS A 133 -20.22 5.14 10.69
N LEU A 134 -20.71 4.60 9.58
CA LEU A 134 -20.62 3.17 9.27
C LEU A 134 -19.46 2.90 8.30
N MET A 135 -18.56 1.98 8.63
CA MET A 135 -17.45 1.55 7.78
C MET A 135 -17.49 0.04 7.53
N GLY A 136 -17.82 -0.34 6.31
CA GLY A 136 -18.01 -1.74 5.90
C GLY A 136 -16.86 -2.23 5.01
N HIS A 137 -16.27 -3.37 5.34
CA HIS A 137 -15.31 -4.04 4.46
C HIS A 137 -15.97 -5.21 3.72
N SER A 138 -15.64 -5.41 2.44
CA SER A 138 -16.18 -6.50 1.61
C SER A 138 -17.72 -6.48 1.65
N MET A 139 -18.39 -7.61 1.86
CA MET A 139 -19.86 -7.68 2.04
C MET A 139 -20.40 -6.68 3.10
N GLY A 140 -19.57 -6.27 4.07
CA GLY A 140 -19.93 -5.28 5.08
C GLY A 140 -20.39 -3.95 4.49
N GLY A 141 -19.86 -3.55 3.31
CA GLY A 141 -20.29 -2.34 2.61
C GLY A 141 -21.75 -2.38 2.16
N GLN A 142 -22.20 -3.50 1.58
CA GLN A 142 -23.61 -3.70 1.22
C GLN A 142 -24.50 -3.75 2.46
N THR A 143 -24.06 -4.45 3.52
CA THR A 143 -24.77 -4.55 4.80
C THR A 143 -25.05 -3.17 5.41
N ILE A 144 -24.06 -2.26 5.44
CA ILE A 144 -24.26 -0.92 6.01
C ILE A 144 -25.12 -0.02 5.12
N ARG A 145 -25.07 -0.19 3.79
CA ARG A 145 -26.01 0.48 2.88
C ARG A 145 -27.45 0.05 3.17
N MET A 146 -27.70 -1.26 3.28
CA MET A 146 -29.04 -1.79 3.54
C MET A 146 -29.59 -1.37 4.91
N LEU A 147 -28.76 -1.39 5.97
CA LEU A 147 -29.14 -0.83 7.27
C LEU A 147 -29.51 0.67 7.15
N THR A 148 -28.72 1.44 6.40
CA THR A 148 -28.98 2.88 6.22
C THR A 148 -30.27 3.13 5.44
N GLN A 149 -30.59 2.32 4.43
CA GLN A 149 -31.88 2.32 3.73
C GLN A 149 -33.04 2.00 4.68
N MET A 150 -32.96 0.90 5.43
CA MET A 150 -34.00 0.49 6.39
C MET A 150 -34.28 1.59 7.42
N LEU A 151 -33.24 2.18 8.02
CA LEU A 151 -33.37 3.29 8.96
C LEU A 151 -34.10 4.49 8.34
N ASN A 152 -33.75 4.90 7.12
CA ASN A 152 -34.32 6.11 6.51
C ASN A 152 -35.70 5.89 5.87
N LYS A 153 -35.93 4.74 5.22
CA LYS A 153 -37.08 4.48 4.34
C LYS A 153 -37.87 3.21 4.67
N GLY A 154 -37.47 2.47 5.69
CA GLY A 154 -38.04 1.16 6.00
C GLY A 154 -37.69 0.12 4.94
N THR A 155 -38.48 -0.94 4.86
CA THR A 155 -38.28 -2.07 3.93
C THR A 155 -38.99 -1.90 2.59
N LYS A 156 -39.38 -0.67 2.23
CA LYS A 156 -40.16 -0.42 1.02
C LYS A 156 -39.33 -0.65 -0.24
N GLY A 157 -39.88 -1.37 -1.21
CA GLY A 157 -39.21 -1.81 -2.44
C GLY A 157 -38.40 -3.11 -2.28
N ALA A 158 -38.24 -3.64 -1.07
CA ALA A 158 -37.53 -4.90 -0.85
C ALA A 158 -38.32 -6.11 -1.41
N PRO A 159 -37.64 -7.22 -1.77
CA PRO A 159 -38.30 -8.44 -2.24
C PRO A 159 -39.36 -9.01 -1.27
N VAL A 160 -39.20 -8.74 0.04
CA VAL A 160 -40.21 -8.97 1.07
C VAL A 160 -40.38 -7.70 1.90
N GLU A 161 -41.36 -6.86 1.57
CA GLU A 161 -41.68 -5.68 2.38
C GLU A 161 -42.29 -6.10 3.73
N GLU A 162 -41.76 -5.58 4.84
CA GLU A 162 -42.32 -5.75 6.18
C GLU A 162 -43.51 -4.84 6.49
N ASP A 163 -44.14 -5.08 7.64
CA ASP A 163 -45.05 -4.10 8.24
C ASP A 163 -44.24 -3.04 9.00
N ALA A 164 -44.43 -1.76 8.64
CA ALA A 164 -43.79 -0.61 9.27
C ALA A 164 -44.03 -0.51 10.79
N LEU A 165 -45.11 -1.11 11.31
CA LEU A 165 -45.42 -1.16 12.75
C LEU A 165 -44.80 -2.37 13.48
N SER A 166 -44.21 -3.33 12.77
CA SER A 166 -43.70 -4.58 13.37
C SER A 166 -42.34 -4.44 14.07
N HIS A 167 -41.55 -3.44 13.71
CA HIS A 167 -40.26 -3.11 14.34
C HIS A 167 -39.81 -1.69 13.95
N PRO A 168 -39.15 -0.90 14.83
CA PRO A 168 -38.71 0.45 14.48
C PRO A 168 -37.78 0.53 13.26
N LEU A 169 -36.94 -0.49 13.02
CA LEU A 169 -36.07 -0.57 11.84
C LEU A 169 -36.85 -0.63 10.52
N PHE A 170 -38.08 -1.17 10.51
CA PHE A 170 -38.86 -1.36 9.29
C PHE A 170 -39.81 -0.18 9.01
N GLY A 171 -40.01 0.72 9.98
CA GLY A 171 -40.85 1.91 9.83
C GLY A 171 -40.21 3.08 9.07
N GLY A 172 -38.87 3.15 9.03
CA GLY A 172 -38.14 4.26 8.41
C GLY A 172 -38.17 5.57 9.23
N GLY A 173 -37.74 6.67 8.62
CA GLY A 173 -37.71 8.01 9.23
C GLY A 173 -36.57 8.29 10.20
N LEU A 174 -35.59 7.39 10.33
CA LEU A 174 -34.50 7.45 11.29
C LEU A 174 -33.19 7.93 10.64
N ASP A 175 -32.93 9.25 10.65
CA ASP A 175 -31.66 9.85 10.21
C ASP A 175 -30.55 9.62 11.25
N TRP A 176 -30.16 8.35 11.45
CA TRP A 176 -29.25 7.90 12.51
C TRP A 176 -27.83 7.55 12.02
N VAL A 177 -27.56 7.71 10.73
CA VAL A 177 -26.25 7.47 10.11
C VAL A 177 -25.80 8.76 9.43
N GLU A 178 -24.56 9.18 9.69
CA GLU A 178 -24.01 10.40 9.11
C GLU A 178 -23.21 10.13 7.83
N SER A 179 -22.47 9.02 7.79
CA SER A 179 -21.77 8.57 6.59
C SER A 179 -21.70 7.06 6.45
N VAL A 180 -21.65 6.60 5.21
CA VAL A 180 -21.34 5.23 4.79
C VAL A 180 -19.95 5.25 4.13
N THR A 181 -19.06 4.35 4.53
CA THR A 181 -17.79 4.10 3.84
C THR A 181 -17.65 2.63 3.50
N THR A 182 -17.48 2.31 2.23
CA THR A 182 -17.32 0.93 1.75
C THR A 182 -15.89 0.69 1.29
N ILE A 183 -15.26 -0.37 1.80
CA ILE A 183 -13.87 -0.74 1.53
C ILE A 183 -13.87 -2.09 0.82
N SER A 184 -13.27 -2.20 -0.37
CA SER A 184 -13.19 -3.45 -1.15
C SER A 184 -14.55 -4.12 -1.37
N SER A 185 -15.62 -3.34 -1.34
CA SER A 185 -16.98 -3.86 -1.17
C SER A 185 -17.60 -4.15 -2.54
N PRO A 186 -18.27 -5.30 -2.73
CA PRO A 186 -18.95 -5.61 -3.98
C PRO A 186 -20.29 -4.87 -4.03
N ASN A 187 -20.27 -3.54 -4.17
CA ASN A 187 -21.48 -2.70 -4.19
C ASN A 187 -22.40 -2.99 -5.40
N GLN A 188 -21.93 -3.69 -6.42
CA GLN A 188 -22.65 -4.21 -7.60
C GLN A 188 -22.49 -5.75 -7.72
N GLY A 189 -22.06 -6.42 -6.64
CA GLY A 189 -21.78 -7.85 -6.62
C GLY A 189 -20.41 -8.23 -7.19
N THR A 190 -20.08 -9.51 -7.15
CA THR A 190 -18.83 -10.05 -7.72
C THR A 190 -19.13 -11.26 -8.60
N LEU A 191 -18.52 -11.25 -9.80
CA LEU A 191 -18.54 -12.38 -10.74
C LEU A 191 -18.05 -13.69 -10.10
N LEU A 192 -17.26 -13.59 -9.01
CA LEU A 192 -16.83 -14.74 -8.23
C LEU A 192 -18.00 -15.47 -7.57
N ALA A 193 -19.00 -14.75 -7.05
CA ALA A 193 -20.21 -15.37 -6.49
C ALA A 193 -21.10 -15.98 -7.60
N ASP A 194 -21.19 -15.33 -8.77
CA ASP A 194 -21.94 -15.85 -9.91
C ASP A 194 -21.42 -17.19 -10.44
N MET A 195 -20.10 -17.42 -10.32
CA MET A 195 -19.42 -18.69 -10.54
C MET A 195 -19.64 -19.67 -9.39
N ILE A 196 -19.27 -19.26 -8.17
CA ILE A 196 -19.03 -20.18 -7.07
C ILE A 196 -20.30 -20.58 -6.32
N TYR A 197 -21.29 -19.71 -6.17
CA TYR A 197 -22.49 -20.01 -5.38
C TYR A 197 -23.40 -21.10 -6.00
N LYS A 198 -23.16 -21.48 -7.26
CA LYS A 198 -23.89 -22.55 -7.96
C LYS A 198 -23.26 -23.93 -7.77
N ASP A 199 -22.10 -24.01 -7.13
CA ASP A 199 -21.33 -25.24 -6.89
C ASP A 199 -20.91 -25.30 -5.41
N GLY A 200 -21.48 -26.24 -4.64
CA GLY A 200 -21.27 -26.35 -3.20
C GLY A 200 -19.86 -26.76 -2.79
N ASP A 201 -19.16 -27.54 -3.62
CA ASP A 201 -17.77 -27.95 -3.35
C ASP A 201 -16.80 -26.81 -3.68
N LEU A 202 -17.09 -26.03 -4.73
CA LEU A 202 -16.36 -24.81 -5.05
C LEU A 202 -16.60 -23.72 -3.98
N PHE A 203 -17.82 -23.62 -3.42
CA PHE A 203 -18.12 -22.71 -2.32
C PHE A 203 -17.47 -23.13 -1.00
N GLU A 204 -17.41 -24.43 -0.66
CA GLU A 204 -16.59 -24.91 0.46
C GLU A 204 -15.11 -24.56 0.25
N SER A 205 -14.61 -24.73 -0.98
CA SER A 205 -13.23 -24.41 -1.34
C SER A 205 -12.94 -22.91 -1.20
N ALA A 206 -13.88 -22.03 -1.58
CA ALA A 206 -13.75 -20.58 -1.43
C ALA A 206 -13.78 -20.15 0.04
N VAL A 207 -14.74 -20.64 0.84
CA VAL A 207 -14.82 -20.35 2.29
C VAL A 207 -13.58 -20.88 3.02
N SER A 208 -13.11 -22.09 2.67
CA SER A 208 -11.86 -22.65 3.18
C SER A 208 -10.66 -21.82 2.77
N GLY A 209 -10.65 -21.25 1.56
CA GLY A 209 -9.66 -20.30 1.08
C GLY A 209 -9.60 -19.03 1.93
N VAL A 210 -10.75 -18.43 2.25
CA VAL A 210 -10.82 -17.24 3.13
C VAL A 210 -10.37 -17.58 4.57
N LEU A 211 -10.72 -18.75 5.11
CA LEU A 211 -10.24 -19.16 6.43
C LEU A 211 -8.75 -19.55 6.43
N ALA A 212 -8.20 -20.05 5.33
CA ALA A 212 -6.76 -20.23 5.16
C ALA A 212 -6.02 -18.89 5.04
N PHE A 213 -6.60 -17.91 4.34
CA PHE A 213 -6.14 -16.52 4.23
C PHE A 213 -6.06 -15.83 5.59
N ALA A 214 -7.04 -16.05 6.48
CA ALA A 214 -6.99 -15.58 7.87
C ALA A 214 -5.86 -16.22 8.71
N GLY A 215 -5.15 -17.23 8.18
CA GLY A 215 -4.13 -18.01 8.89
C GLY A 215 -4.71 -19.13 9.77
N VAL A 216 -5.98 -19.47 9.56
CA VAL A 216 -6.84 -20.18 10.53
C VAL A 216 -7.21 -21.59 10.04
N GLY A 217 -7.19 -21.85 8.73
CA GLY A 217 -7.50 -23.16 8.12
C GLY A 217 -6.50 -24.31 8.38
N GLY A 218 -5.58 -24.18 9.34
CA GLY A 218 -4.55 -25.18 9.62
C GLY A 218 -4.92 -26.17 10.73
N ASN A 219 -4.53 -27.45 10.59
CA ASN A 219 -4.78 -28.54 11.56
C ASN A 219 -4.26 -28.32 13.01
N LYS A 220 -3.60 -27.20 13.30
CA LYS A 220 -3.10 -26.81 14.63
C LYS A 220 -3.89 -25.65 15.25
N PHE A 221 -4.80 -25.01 14.52
CA PHE A 221 -5.54 -23.85 15.01
C PHE A 221 -6.64 -24.27 16.00
N LYS A 222 -6.63 -23.69 17.20
CA LYS A 222 -7.55 -24.06 18.30
C LYS A 222 -8.68 -23.05 18.53
N GLY A 223 -8.57 -21.83 18.03
CA GLY A 223 -9.51 -20.75 18.32
C GLY A 223 -10.96 -21.08 17.97
N PHE A 224 -11.89 -20.50 18.75
CA PHE A 224 -13.33 -20.59 18.53
C PHE A 224 -13.76 -19.72 17.34
N PHE A 225 -14.77 -20.18 16.59
CA PHE A 225 -15.39 -19.48 15.48
C PHE A 225 -16.85 -19.90 15.39
N ASP A 226 -17.72 -18.94 15.17
CA ASP A 226 -19.17 -19.10 15.17
C ASP A 226 -19.75 -18.55 13.86
N ALA A 227 -20.52 -19.37 13.15
CA ALA A 227 -21.21 -18.97 11.93
C ALA A 227 -22.46 -18.10 12.17
N LYS A 228 -22.99 -18.03 13.41
CA LYS A 228 -24.08 -17.13 13.79
C LYS A 228 -25.32 -17.28 12.89
N LEU A 229 -25.73 -18.55 12.72
CA LEU A 229 -26.88 -19.00 11.92
C LEU A 229 -27.97 -19.62 12.81
N ASP A 230 -28.15 -19.05 14.00
CA ASP A 230 -29.09 -19.51 15.05
C ASP A 230 -30.55 -19.46 14.59
N GLN A 231 -30.89 -18.49 13.75
CA GLN A 231 -32.19 -18.33 13.11
C GLN A 231 -32.52 -19.50 12.18
N TRP A 232 -31.50 -20.07 11.52
CA TRP A 232 -31.57 -21.27 10.68
C TRP A 232 -31.49 -22.59 11.48
N GLY A 233 -31.33 -22.51 12.81
CA GLY A 233 -31.20 -23.69 13.66
C GLY A 233 -29.87 -24.45 13.48
N LEU A 234 -28.85 -23.82 12.90
CA LEU A 234 -27.53 -24.44 12.76
C LEU A 234 -26.73 -24.28 14.05
N ASP A 235 -26.54 -25.38 14.79
CA ASP A 235 -25.72 -25.41 16.01
C ASP A 235 -24.37 -24.71 15.79
N ALA A 236 -23.94 -23.94 16.80
CA ALA A 236 -22.55 -23.48 16.92
C ALA A 236 -21.54 -24.65 16.84
N ARG A 237 -20.25 -24.32 16.69
CA ARG A 237 -19.18 -25.32 16.62
C ARG A 237 -19.13 -26.14 17.91
N ARG A 238 -19.21 -27.47 17.80
CA ARG A 238 -19.18 -28.40 18.95
C ARG A 238 -17.75 -28.53 19.49
N GLU A 239 -17.57 -28.79 20.78
CA GLU A 239 -16.25 -28.77 21.46
C GLU A 239 -15.18 -29.64 20.76
N ASN A 240 -15.55 -30.85 20.34
CA ASN A 240 -14.68 -31.80 19.66
C ASN A 240 -14.72 -31.71 18.11
N GLU A 241 -15.45 -30.75 17.56
CA GLU A 241 -15.57 -30.53 16.12
C GLU A 241 -14.37 -29.72 15.60
N ARG A 242 -13.69 -30.24 14.58
CA ARG A 242 -12.63 -29.51 13.87
C ARG A 242 -13.24 -28.32 13.13
N LEU A 243 -12.53 -27.20 13.06
CA LEU A 243 -13.03 -26.00 12.39
C LEU A 243 -13.43 -26.27 10.92
N SER A 244 -12.63 -27.04 10.19
CA SER A 244 -12.97 -27.47 8.81
C SER A 244 -14.23 -28.35 8.75
N ALA A 245 -14.46 -29.23 9.72
CA ALA A 245 -15.67 -30.04 9.78
C ALA A 245 -16.91 -29.19 10.10
N TYR A 246 -16.78 -28.19 10.99
CA TYR A 246 -17.83 -27.21 11.25
C TYR A 246 -18.18 -26.39 10.01
N VAL A 247 -17.16 -25.87 9.32
CA VAL A 247 -17.32 -25.10 8.08
C VAL A 247 -17.99 -25.95 7.00
N LYS A 248 -17.56 -27.20 6.80
CA LYS A 248 -18.23 -28.13 5.88
C LYS A 248 -19.68 -28.40 6.28
N ARG A 249 -19.98 -28.59 7.57
CA ARG A 249 -21.36 -28.74 8.09
C ARG A 249 -22.23 -27.52 7.81
N VAL A 250 -21.69 -26.30 7.94
CA VAL A 250 -22.40 -25.06 7.61
C VAL A 250 -22.61 -24.94 6.11
N VAL A 251 -21.56 -25.12 5.29
CA VAL A 251 -21.62 -25.00 3.83
C VAL A 251 -22.54 -26.06 3.20
N HIS A 252 -22.54 -27.29 3.71
CA HIS A 252 -23.42 -28.37 3.22
C HIS A 252 -24.84 -28.34 3.82
N SER A 253 -25.22 -27.25 4.50
CA SER A 253 -26.59 -27.05 4.99
C SER A 253 -27.59 -26.77 3.86
N GLY A 254 -28.87 -26.61 4.21
CA GLY A 254 -29.91 -26.23 3.23
C GLY A 254 -29.70 -24.86 2.60
N LEU A 255 -28.92 -23.97 3.24
CA LEU A 255 -28.79 -22.56 2.87
C LEU A 255 -28.02 -22.36 1.56
N PHE A 256 -26.91 -23.08 1.38
CA PHE A 256 -26.02 -22.91 0.22
C PHE A 256 -26.39 -23.85 -0.94
N LYS A 257 -27.68 -24.23 -1.02
CA LYS A 257 -28.21 -24.96 -2.16
C LYS A 257 -28.50 -24.01 -3.32
N PRO A 258 -28.20 -24.37 -4.57
CA PRO A 258 -28.48 -23.53 -5.73
C PRO A 258 -29.95 -23.09 -5.78
N GLY A 259 -30.17 -21.78 -5.94
CA GLY A 259 -31.50 -21.15 -6.01
C GLY A 259 -32.09 -20.68 -4.69
N PHE A 260 -31.45 -20.94 -3.54
CA PHE A 260 -31.84 -20.31 -2.27
C PHE A 260 -31.26 -18.88 -2.19
N GLN A 261 -32.09 -17.90 -1.80
CA GLN A 261 -31.77 -16.47 -1.94
C GLN A 261 -31.32 -15.77 -0.64
N ASP A 262 -31.65 -16.31 0.53
CA ASP A 262 -31.42 -15.62 1.81
C ASP A 262 -30.03 -15.96 2.41
N THR A 263 -28.98 -15.68 1.64
CA THR A 263 -27.58 -15.90 2.07
C THR A 263 -26.63 -14.85 1.50
N CYS A 264 -25.40 -14.85 2.03
CA CYS A 264 -24.30 -14.11 1.42
C CYS A 264 -24.05 -14.46 -0.05
N GLY A 265 -24.36 -15.68 -0.50
CA GLY A 265 -24.06 -16.11 -1.87
C GLY A 265 -24.95 -15.44 -2.92
N HIS A 266 -26.22 -15.21 -2.59
CA HIS A 266 -27.13 -14.40 -3.42
C HIS A 266 -26.78 -12.92 -3.32
N SER A 267 -26.68 -12.37 -2.10
CA SER A 267 -26.29 -10.97 -1.86
C SER A 267 -24.98 -10.56 -2.54
N LEU A 268 -23.99 -11.46 -2.65
CA LEU A 268 -22.70 -11.20 -3.30
C LEU A 268 -22.72 -11.43 -4.82
N SER A 269 -23.72 -12.10 -5.37
CA SER A 269 -23.87 -12.28 -6.82
C SER A 269 -24.19 -10.95 -7.51
N THR A 270 -23.83 -10.79 -8.79
CA THR A 270 -24.16 -9.55 -9.52
C THR A 270 -25.67 -9.36 -9.66
N TYR A 271 -26.42 -10.47 -9.77
CA TYR A 271 -27.88 -10.48 -9.82
C TYR A 271 -28.54 -10.07 -8.49
N GLY A 272 -28.10 -10.66 -7.38
CA GLY A 272 -28.64 -10.33 -6.04
C GLY A 272 -28.20 -8.95 -5.56
N ALA A 273 -26.99 -8.50 -5.89
CA ALA A 273 -26.59 -7.12 -5.64
C ALA A 273 -27.38 -6.11 -6.47
N ALA A 274 -27.76 -6.45 -7.72
CA ALA A 274 -28.67 -5.61 -8.52
C ALA A 274 -30.11 -5.60 -7.94
N GLU A 275 -30.60 -6.72 -7.42
CA GLU A 275 -31.88 -6.82 -6.72
C GLU A 275 -31.89 -6.00 -5.41
N GLU A 276 -30.80 -6.02 -4.64
CA GLU A 276 -30.61 -5.14 -3.48
C GLU A 276 -30.51 -3.66 -3.88
N ASN A 277 -29.72 -3.32 -4.91
CA ASN A 277 -29.55 -1.94 -5.39
C ASN A 277 -30.84 -1.34 -5.99
N ALA A 278 -31.80 -2.17 -6.42
CA ALA A 278 -33.09 -1.70 -6.90
C ALA A 278 -33.95 -1.01 -5.82
N TRP A 279 -33.63 -1.22 -4.53
CA TRP A 279 -34.31 -0.56 -3.42
C TRP A 279 -33.36 0.05 -2.36
N VAL A 280 -32.09 -0.36 -2.30
CA VAL A 280 -31.07 0.21 -1.39
C VAL A 280 -30.37 1.41 -2.05
N GLU A 281 -30.99 2.58 -1.90
CA GLU A 281 -30.60 3.81 -2.58
C GLU A 281 -29.34 4.50 -2.00
N THR A 282 -28.73 5.37 -2.81
CA THR A 282 -27.86 6.45 -2.33
C THR A 282 -28.74 7.60 -1.79
N LEU A 283 -28.69 7.83 -0.47
CA LEU A 283 -29.61 8.72 0.24
C LEU A 283 -29.10 10.15 0.37
N SER A 284 -29.97 11.12 0.06
CA SER A 284 -29.63 12.56 -0.02
C SER A 284 -29.14 13.20 1.28
N ASN A 285 -29.37 12.57 2.45
CA ASN A 285 -28.94 13.05 3.77
C ASN A 285 -27.61 12.44 4.27
N VAL A 286 -27.03 11.46 3.57
CA VAL A 286 -25.86 10.70 4.03
C VAL A 286 -24.65 10.96 3.11
N PHE A 287 -23.45 11.06 3.68
CA PHE A 287 -22.19 11.09 2.91
C PHE A 287 -21.75 9.66 2.53
N TYR A 288 -21.42 9.39 1.26
CA TYR A 288 -20.94 8.08 0.82
C TYR A 288 -19.50 8.14 0.33
N TYR A 289 -18.66 7.18 0.76
CA TYR A 289 -17.26 7.07 0.40
C TYR A 289 -16.91 5.65 -0.03
N SER A 290 -16.03 5.48 -1.02
CA SER A 290 -15.58 4.19 -1.51
C SER A 290 -14.06 4.10 -1.60
N PHE A 291 -13.47 3.14 -0.90
CA PHE A 291 -12.07 2.73 -1.10
C PHE A 291 -12.02 1.56 -2.08
N ALA A 292 -11.70 1.88 -3.33
CA ALA A 292 -11.40 0.89 -4.38
C ALA A 292 -9.91 0.56 -4.39
N ASN A 293 -9.61 -0.73 -4.53
CA ASN A 293 -8.26 -1.30 -4.48
C ASN A 293 -8.08 -2.38 -5.55
N LYS A 294 -6.84 -2.62 -5.96
CA LYS A 294 -6.49 -3.79 -6.77
C LYS A 294 -5.14 -4.36 -6.39
N ASP A 295 -4.95 -5.63 -6.68
CA ASP A 295 -3.63 -6.24 -6.75
C ASP A 295 -3.44 -7.07 -8.04
N SER A 296 -4.20 -6.74 -9.08
CA SER A 296 -4.00 -7.22 -10.45
C SER A 296 -3.26 -6.20 -11.34
N PHE A 297 -2.67 -6.69 -12.42
CA PHE A 297 -2.11 -5.89 -13.52
C PHE A 297 -2.67 -6.33 -14.87
N THR A 298 -2.99 -5.38 -15.74
CA THR A 298 -3.49 -5.66 -17.08
C THR A 298 -2.38 -6.23 -17.96
N GLY A 299 -2.71 -7.28 -18.71
CA GLY A 299 -1.91 -7.87 -19.78
C GLY A 299 -2.80 -8.44 -20.89
N PHE A 300 -2.27 -9.42 -21.62
CA PHE A 300 -2.96 -10.06 -22.74
C PHE A 300 -2.86 -11.58 -22.64
N ASP A 301 -3.90 -12.28 -23.09
CA ASP A 301 -3.87 -13.74 -23.26
C ASP A 301 -3.18 -14.16 -24.57
N LEU A 302 -3.09 -15.48 -24.80
CA LEU A 302 -2.48 -16.07 -26.00
C LEU A 302 -3.21 -15.72 -27.32
N LEU A 303 -4.40 -15.10 -27.24
CA LEU A 303 -5.19 -14.61 -28.38
C LEU A 303 -5.16 -13.07 -28.46
N PHE A 304 -4.24 -12.42 -27.76
CA PHE A 304 -4.11 -10.96 -27.63
C PHE A 304 -5.35 -10.25 -27.06
N ARG A 305 -6.22 -10.98 -26.35
CA ARG A 305 -7.39 -10.40 -25.67
C ARG A 305 -6.96 -9.85 -24.31
N ARG A 306 -7.52 -8.70 -23.91
CA ARG A 306 -7.25 -8.09 -22.61
C ARG A 306 -7.61 -9.04 -21.46
N VAL A 307 -6.73 -9.15 -20.47
CA VAL A 307 -6.96 -9.83 -19.19
C VAL A 307 -6.21 -9.11 -18.09
N ASP A 308 -6.61 -9.31 -16.83
CA ASP A 308 -5.85 -8.88 -15.66
C ASP A 308 -5.28 -10.11 -14.94
N PHE A 309 -3.99 -10.06 -14.60
CA PHE A 309 -3.26 -11.11 -13.89
C PHE A 309 -2.94 -10.66 -12.45
N PRO A 310 -2.91 -11.57 -11.45
CA PRO A 310 -2.49 -11.21 -10.09
C PRO A 310 -1.01 -10.82 -10.03
N ASN A 311 -0.68 -9.77 -9.27
CA ASN A 311 0.71 -9.47 -8.91
C ASN A 311 1.20 -10.53 -7.93
N LEU A 312 1.89 -11.56 -8.45
CA LEU A 312 2.30 -12.76 -7.70
C LEU A 312 3.14 -12.53 -6.43
N LEU A 313 3.72 -11.33 -6.28
CA LEU A 313 4.59 -10.93 -5.17
C LEU A 313 3.88 -10.14 -4.06
N THR A 314 2.77 -9.46 -4.37
CA THR A 314 2.01 -8.64 -3.42
C THR A 314 0.71 -9.33 -3.01
N MET A 315 -0.02 -9.90 -3.96
CA MET A 315 -1.29 -10.57 -3.69
C MET A 315 -1.07 -11.87 -2.92
N MET A 316 -1.79 -12.06 -1.82
CA MET A 316 -1.79 -13.28 -1.04
C MET A 316 -2.11 -14.51 -1.89
N LEU A 317 -1.27 -15.55 -1.78
CA LEU A 317 -1.33 -16.78 -2.58
C LEU A 317 -2.73 -17.40 -2.75
N PRO A 318 -3.61 -17.49 -1.72
CA PRO A 318 -4.96 -18.03 -1.89
C PRO A 318 -5.86 -17.22 -2.84
N LEU A 319 -5.61 -15.92 -2.99
CA LEU A 319 -6.41 -14.99 -3.80
C LEU A 319 -5.96 -14.95 -5.28
N GLN A 320 -4.76 -15.45 -5.60
CA GLN A 320 -4.22 -15.41 -6.95
C GLN A 320 -5.04 -16.25 -7.94
N ALA A 321 -5.59 -17.39 -7.48
CA ALA A 321 -6.45 -18.25 -8.30
C ALA A 321 -7.80 -17.58 -8.64
N THR A 322 -8.44 -16.93 -7.66
CA THR A 322 -9.71 -16.21 -7.87
C THR A 322 -9.51 -14.92 -8.65
N SER A 323 -8.35 -14.26 -8.50
CA SER A 323 -7.93 -13.12 -9.33
C SER A 323 -7.84 -13.47 -10.82
N LEU A 324 -7.27 -14.63 -11.16
CA LEU A 324 -7.18 -15.12 -12.54
C LEU A 324 -8.56 -15.40 -13.16
N LEU A 325 -9.54 -15.83 -12.36
CA LEU A 325 -10.91 -16.04 -12.83
C LEU A 325 -11.63 -14.71 -13.09
N LEU A 326 -11.49 -13.74 -12.19
CA LEU A 326 -12.06 -12.39 -12.30
C LEU A 326 -11.43 -11.59 -13.46
N GLY A 327 -10.10 -11.59 -13.54
CA GLY A 327 -9.35 -10.89 -14.58
C GLY A 327 -9.33 -11.61 -15.94
N GLY A 328 -9.80 -12.86 -16.00
CA GLY A 328 -9.95 -13.62 -17.23
C GLY A 328 -11.10 -13.12 -18.12
N ARG A 329 -11.54 -13.94 -19.08
CA ARG A 329 -12.62 -13.57 -20.02
C ARG A 329 -14.03 -13.89 -19.53
N TYR A 330 -14.19 -14.46 -18.34
CA TYR A 330 -15.48 -14.91 -17.79
C TYR A 330 -16.58 -13.83 -17.83
N GLY A 331 -16.26 -12.61 -17.39
CA GLY A 331 -17.16 -11.45 -17.39
C GLY A 331 -17.46 -10.93 -18.80
N PRO A 332 -16.44 -10.60 -19.61
CA PRO A 332 -16.62 -10.18 -21.01
C PRO A 332 -17.41 -11.18 -21.88
N GLU A 333 -17.23 -12.49 -21.68
CA GLU A 333 -18.00 -13.54 -22.37
C GLU A 333 -19.47 -13.66 -21.87
N ARG A 334 -19.85 -12.86 -20.86
CA ARG A 334 -21.22 -12.72 -20.31
C ARG A 334 -21.78 -11.30 -20.44
N GLY A 335 -21.12 -10.42 -21.20
CA GLY A 335 -21.59 -9.06 -21.49
C GLY A 335 -21.15 -7.98 -20.50
N PHE A 336 -20.33 -8.31 -19.49
CA PHE A 336 -19.69 -7.30 -18.64
C PHE A 336 -18.56 -6.58 -19.40
N SER A 337 -18.30 -5.32 -19.06
CA SER A 337 -17.19 -4.56 -19.67
C SER A 337 -15.83 -5.07 -19.18
N GLU A 338 -14.77 -4.78 -19.94
CA GLU A 338 -13.40 -5.14 -19.53
C GLU A 338 -12.91 -4.36 -18.29
N ALA A 339 -13.66 -3.34 -17.83
CA ALA A 339 -13.43 -2.67 -16.55
C ALA A 339 -13.70 -3.57 -15.34
N TRP A 340 -14.42 -4.67 -15.51
CA TRP A 340 -14.61 -5.70 -14.46
C TRP A 340 -13.41 -6.64 -14.28
N GLN A 341 -12.40 -6.59 -15.15
CA GLN A 341 -11.24 -7.48 -15.06
C GLN A 341 -10.24 -7.09 -13.93
N PRO A 342 -9.86 -5.81 -13.75
CA PRO A 342 -9.03 -5.40 -12.62
C PRO A 342 -9.69 -5.72 -11.27
N ASN A 343 -8.94 -6.33 -10.35
CA ASN A 343 -9.49 -6.89 -9.12
C ASN A 343 -8.46 -6.95 -7.97
N ASP A 344 -8.96 -7.17 -6.75
CA ASP A 344 -8.15 -7.38 -5.54
C ASP A 344 -8.00 -8.84 -5.10
N GLY A 345 -8.42 -9.76 -5.97
CA GLY A 345 -8.49 -11.19 -5.73
C GLY A 345 -9.88 -11.73 -5.43
N LEU A 346 -10.83 -10.92 -4.92
CA LEU A 346 -12.20 -11.37 -4.63
C LEU A 346 -13.30 -10.48 -5.23
N VAL A 347 -13.02 -9.20 -5.45
CA VAL A 347 -13.96 -8.22 -6.00
C VAL A 347 -13.32 -7.45 -7.15
N SER A 348 -14.10 -7.18 -8.21
CA SER A 348 -13.70 -6.35 -9.34
C SER A 348 -13.71 -4.87 -8.94
N VAL A 349 -12.70 -4.10 -9.36
CA VAL A 349 -12.55 -2.66 -9.06
C VAL A 349 -13.82 -1.88 -9.39
N GLU A 350 -14.45 -2.16 -10.53
CA GLU A 350 -15.67 -1.48 -10.97
C GLU A 350 -16.81 -1.57 -9.95
N SER A 351 -16.98 -2.72 -9.32
CA SER A 351 -17.99 -2.91 -8.26
C SER A 351 -17.62 -2.24 -6.93
N MET A 352 -16.38 -1.80 -6.73
CA MET A 352 -16.00 -1.11 -5.49
C MET A 352 -16.37 0.37 -5.50
N ARG A 353 -16.40 0.99 -6.69
CA ARG A 353 -16.56 2.43 -6.93
C ARG A 353 -17.83 3.00 -6.31
N SER A 354 -18.96 2.38 -6.58
CA SER A 354 -20.29 2.79 -6.10
C SER A 354 -21.30 1.67 -6.33
N ASP A 355 -22.56 1.92 -5.96
CA ASP A 355 -23.70 1.04 -6.27
C ASP A 355 -24.08 1.00 -7.77
N GLY A 356 -23.40 1.77 -8.62
CA GLY A 356 -23.67 1.85 -10.07
C GLY A 356 -24.92 2.67 -10.43
N ILE A 357 -25.56 3.33 -9.47
CA ILE A 357 -26.80 4.11 -9.65
C ILE A 357 -26.63 5.56 -9.16
N GLY A 358 -26.01 5.73 -7.98
CA GLY A 358 -25.78 7.04 -7.37
C GLY A 358 -24.72 7.86 -8.11
N GLU A 359 -24.87 9.19 -8.07
CA GLU A 359 -23.84 10.11 -8.55
C GLU A 359 -22.50 9.78 -7.89
N THR A 360 -21.45 9.63 -8.71
CA THR A 360 -20.13 9.21 -8.28
C THR A 360 -19.10 10.23 -8.74
N VAL A 361 -18.28 10.74 -7.81
CA VAL A 361 -17.24 11.75 -8.05
C VAL A 361 -15.91 11.29 -7.45
N THR A 362 -14.78 11.69 -8.04
CA THR A 362 -13.47 11.53 -7.37
C THR A 362 -13.41 12.45 -6.16
N PHE A 363 -12.91 11.97 -5.02
CA PHE A 363 -12.70 12.82 -3.84
C PHE A 363 -11.54 13.80 -4.09
N ASP A 364 -11.86 15.10 -4.08
CA ASP A 364 -10.93 16.22 -4.30
C ASP A 364 -10.54 16.96 -3.00
N GLY A 365 -11.22 16.64 -1.89
CA GLY A 365 -11.10 17.32 -0.60
C GLY A 365 -12.46 17.81 -0.08
N GLU A 366 -13.45 18.02 -0.94
CA GLU A 366 -14.80 18.41 -0.54
C GLU A 366 -15.72 17.18 -0.34
N SER A 367 -16.78 17.35 0.45
CA SER A 367 -17.73 16.28 0.79
C SER A 367 -19.16 16.77 0.69
N ALA A 368 -19.98 16.06 -0.07
CA ALA A 368 -21.41 16.36 -0.25
C ALA A 368 -22.29 15.18 0.19
N ARG A 369 -23.53 15.44 0.62
CA ARG A 369 -24.50 14.37 0.91
C ARG A 369 -25.15 13.88 -0.38
N GLY A 370 -25.60 12.62 -0.43
CA GLY A 370 -26.33 12.07 -1.58
C GLY A 370 -25.49 11.67 -2.78
N ARG A 371 -24.16 11.57 -2.66
CA ARG A 371 -23.26 11.10 -3.72
C ARG A 371 -22.09 10.29 -3.17
N TRP A 372 -21.55 9.41 -4.01
CA TRP A 372 -20.33 8.62 -3.76
C TRP A 372 -19.08 9.44 -4.04
N HIS A 373 -18.13 9.42 -3.11
CA HIS A 373 -16.80 9.99 -3.28
C HIS A 373 -15.79 8.84 -3.37
N GLU A 374 -15.22 8.64 -4.54
CA GLU A 374 -14.14 7.68 -4.75
C GLU A 374 -12.89 8.18 -4.03
N MET A 375 -12.46 7.44 -3.01
CA MET A 375 -11.24 7.74 -2.27
C MET A 375 -10.00 7.36 -3.11
N PRO A 376 -8.81 7.94 -2.83
CA PRO A 376 -7.59 7.69 -3.60
C PRO A 376 -7.31 6.19 -3.83
N PHE A 377 -7.17 5.83 -5.11
CA PHE A 377 -7.16 4.44 -5.56
C PHE A 377 -5.94 3.64 -5.06
N LEU A 378 -6.19 2.49 -4.44
CA LEU A 378 -5.17 1.72 -3.73
C LEU A 378 -4.60 0.61 -4.63
N ASN A 379 -3.48 0.91 -5.29
CA ASN A 379 -2.74 -0.06 -6.09
C ASN A 379 -1.92 -1.04 -5.23
N ARG A 380 -1.67 -2.26 -5.76
CA ARG A 380 -0.98 -3.38 -5.09
C ARG A 380 -1.57 -3.81 -3.73
N MET A 381 -2.86 -3.58 -3.52
CA MET A 381 -3.54 -3.80 -2.25
C MET A 381 -4.63 -4.85 -2.44
N ASP A 382 -4.37 -6.09 -2.02
CA ASP A 382 -5.36 -7.17 -2.07
C ASP A 382 -6.47 -7.01 -1.02
N HIS A 383 -7.51 -7.86 -1.14
CA HIS A 383 -8.70 -7.87 -0.30
C HIS A 383 -8.44 -8.09 1.21
N GLY A 384 -7.21 -8.42 1.62
CA GLY A 384 -6.82 -8.58 3.03
C GLY A 384 -5.82 -7.56 3.53
N ALA A 385 -4.89 -7.14 2.66
CA ALA A 385 -3.88 -6.14 2.99
C ALA A 385 -4.53 -4.86 3.55
N ILE A 386 -5.66 -4.45 2.96
CA ILE A 386 -6.47 -3.27 3.33
C ILE A 386 -7.18 -3.35 4.70
N ILE A 387 -7.29 -4.55 5.28
CA ILE A 387 -7.70 -4.76 6.69
C ILE A 387 -6.54 -5.27 7.57
N GLY A 388 -5.30 -5.27 7.08
CA GLY A 388 -4.11 -5.67 7.82
C GLY A 388 -3.88 -7.18 7.93
N ILE A 389 -4.63 -7.99 7.18
CA ILE A 389 -4.36 -9.42 6.99
C ILE A 389 -3.31 -9.58 5.89
N GLY A 390 -2.50 -10.64 5.94
CA GLY A 390 -1.44 -10.86 4.94
C GLY A 390 -0.19 -10.02 5.13
N ASN A 391 0.01 -9.02 4.25
CA ASN A 391 1.27 -8.31 4.09
C ASN A 391 1.49 -7.25 5.18
N LYS A 392 2.43 -7.50 6.10
CA LYS A 392 2.81 -6.53 7.16
C LYS A 392 3.47 -5.25 6.62
N ARG A 393 3.81 -5.15 5.32
CA ARG A 393 4.49 -3.98 4.74
C ARG A 393 3.56 -2.80 4.43
N GLN A 394 2.24 -3.02 4.40
CA GLN A 394 1.20 -2.02 4.08
C GLN A 394 0.44 -1.58 5.34
N PRO A 395 0.96 -0.63 6.15
CA PRO A 395 0.39 -0.27 7.45
C PRO A 395 -0.92 0.53 7.32
N VAL A 396 -2.06 -0.14 7.42
CA VAL A 396 -3.36 0.48 7.12
C VAL A 396 -3.79 1.55 8.13
N VAL A 397 -3.24 1.53 9.34
CA VAL A 397 -3.60 2.43 10.45
C VAL A 397 -3.54 3.92 10.04
N GLY A 398 -2.64 4.30 9.14
CA GLY A 398 -2.57 5.66 8.60
C GLY A 398 -3.80 6.03 7.75
N MET A 399 -4.17 5.17 6.79
CA MET A 399 -5.34 5.34 5.92
C MET A 399 -6.63 5.50 6.74
N TYR A 400 -6.87 4.60 7.70
CA TYR A 400 -8.04 4.72 8.59
C TYR A 400 -7.96 6.01 9.43
N ALA A 401 -6.81 6.35 10.03
CA ALA A 401 -6.70 7.57 10.84
C ALA A 401 -6.99 8.85 10.03
N SER A 402 -6.48 8.97 8.80
CA SER A 402 -6.78 10.12 7.93
C SER A 402 -8.26 10.17 7.54
N HIS A 403 -8.87 9.02 7.22
CA HIS A 403 -10.29 8.95 6.90
C HIS A 403 -11.18 9.32 8.09
N LEU A 404 -10.88 8.79 9.29
CA LEU A 404 -11.64 9.12 10.50
C LEU A 404 -11.46 10.60 10.90
N GLN A 405 -10.30 11.20 10.65
CA GLN A 405 -10.09 12.64 10.83
C GLN A 405 -10.92 13.48 9.84
N MET A 406 -11.10 13.02 8.60
CA MET A 406 -12.03 13.65 7.65
C MET A 406 -13.47 13.54 8.13
N LEU A 407 -13.93 12.34 8.53
CA LEU A 407 -15.29 12.10 9.03
C LEU A 407 -15.64 12.97 10.25
N GLN A 408 -14.70 13.13 11.19
CA GLN A 408 -14.84 14.03 12.35
C GLN A 408 -14.94 15.52 11.99
N ASN A 409 -14.52 15.91 10.79
CA ASN A 409 -14.59 17.28 10.27
C ASN A 409 -15.76 17.49 9.28
N LEU A 410 -16.68 16.52 9.15
CA LEU A 410 -17.86 16.71 8.33
C LEU A 410 -18.80 17.78 8.93
N PRO A 411 -19.41 18.63 8.09
CA PRO A 411 -20.20 19.75 8.55
C PRO A 411 -21.51 19.28 9.18
N LEU A 412 -21.69 19.64 10.45
CA LEU A 412 -23.01 19.70 11.08
C LEU A 412 -23.89 20.75 10.35
N PRO A 413 -25.24 20.67 10.42
CA PRO A 413 -26.12 21.58 9.69
C PRO A 413 -26.04 23.07 10.14
N SER A 414 -25.20 23.87 9.46
CA SER A 414 -25.00 25.34 9.59
C SER A 414 -24.43 25.83 10.94
N ASP A 415 -23.46 26.76 11.00
CA ASP A 415 -23.49 28.17 10.55
C ASP A 415 -22.07 28.70 10.10
N PRO A 416 -21.89 29.90 9.48
CA PRO A 416 -20.70 30.26 8.68
C PRO A 416 -19.52 31.01 9.39
N PRO A 417 -18.32 31.11 8.77
CA PRO A 417 -17.03 31.41 9.46
C PRO A 417 -16.46 32.86 9.36
N ARG A 418 -15.35 33.15 10.11
CA ARG A 418 -14.55 34.41 10.08
C ARG A 418 -13.00 34.19 10.06
N ARG A 419 -12.16 35.26 10.17
CA ARG A 419 -10.84 35.44 9.48
C ARG A 419 -9.51 35.27 10.30
N ARG A 420 -8.40 35.19 9.53
CA ARG A 420 -6.91 34.99 9.76
C ARG A 420 -6.12 35.94 10.73
N HIS A 421 -4.83 35.61 11.06
CA HIS A 421 -3.56 36.36 10.71
C HIS A 421 -2.18 35.85 11.31
N LEU A 422 -1.08 35.77 10.49
CA LEU A 422 0.41 35.94 10.77
C LEU A 422 1.19 34.96 11.73
N ARG A 423 2.56 34.87 11.94
CA ARG A 423 3.91 34.98 11.22
C ARG A 423 5.04 34.40 12.21
N VAL A 424 6.41 34.29 12.17
CA VAL A 424 7.69 34.76 11.50
C VAL A 424 8.89 33.74 11.72
N GLU A 425 10.16 34.01 11.30
CA GLU A 425 11.40 33.15 11.33
C GLU A 425 12.75 33.93 11.57
N GLU A 426 13.93 33.26 11.70
CA GLU A 426 15.29 33.84 11.99
C GLU A 426 16.52 33.08 11.32
N ASP A 427 17.80 33.51 11.52
CA ASP A 427 19.00 33.32 10.62
C ASP A 427 20.17 32.38 11.10
N ALA A 428 21.07 31.93 10.19
CA ALA A 428 22.27 31.11 10.49
C ALA A 428 23.43 31.21 9.44
N SER A 429 24.65 31.64 9.84
CA SER A 429 25.68 32.09 8.86
C SER A 429 27.19 31.97 9.22
N SER A 430 27.67 30.99 10.01
CA SER A 430 29.04 31.05 10.62
C SER A 430 29.99 29.82 10.58
N HIS A 431 29.90 28.89 9.62
CA HIS A 431 30.73 27.65 9.63
C HIS A 431 31.88 27.62 8.58
N PRO A 432 33.13 27.23 8.93
CA PRO A 432 34.30 27.34 8.04
C PRO A 432 34.24 26.56 6.72
N LEU A 433 33.52 25.43 6.66
CA LEU A 433 33.40 24.61 5.45
C LEU A 433 32.85 25.43 4.26
N PHE A 434 31.95 26.38 4.54
CA PHE A 434 31.30 27.21 3.53
C PHE A 434 32.17 28.39 3.07
N GLY A 435 33.39 28.55 3.61
CA GLY A 435 34.36 29.56 3.16
C GLY A 435 35.20 29.15 1.95
N GLY A 436 35.27 27.86 1.62
CA GLY A 436 36.07 27.33 0.50
C GLY A 436 37.59 27.48 0.67
N GLY A 437 38.33 27.33 -0.44
CA GLY A 437 39.78 27.59 -0.51
C GLY A 437 40.70 26.55 0.15
N LEU A 438 40.21 25.35 0.46
CA LEU A 438 40.95 24.31 1.19
C LEU A 438 41.59 23.27 0.25
N ASP A 439 42.92 23.33 0.08
CA ASP A 439 43.69 22.43 -0.78
C ASP A 439 44.20 21.20 0.01
N TRP A 440 43.28 20.27 0.30
CA TRP A 440 43.50 19.12 1.21
C TRP A 440 43.35 17.73 0.58
N VAL A 441 42.94 17.63 -0.69
CA VAL A 441 42.62 16.35 -1.37
C VAL A 441 43.51 16.17 -2.60
N GLU A 442 44.47 15.26 -2.55
CA GLU A 442 45.42 15.01 -3.65
C GLU A 442 44.76 14.25 -4.83
N SER A 443 43.87 13.30 -4.54
CA SER A 443 43.24 12.47 -5.56
C SER A 443 41.87 11.92 -5.14
N VAL A 444 41.04 11.65 -6.13
CA VAL A 444 39.72 11.02 -6.01
C VAL A 444 39.73 9.72 -6.80
N THR A 445 39.27 8.64 -6.20
CA THR A 445 39.12 7.34 -6.88
C THR A 445 37.70 6.85 -6.72
N THR A 446 37.05 6.53 -7.83
CA THR A 446 35.71 5.94 -7.88
C THR A 446 35.80 4.49 -8.37
N ILE A 447 34.94 3.65 -7.81
CA ILE A 447 34.90 2.20 -8.06
C ILE A 447 33.42 1.82 -8.10
N SER A 448 32.93 1.38 -9.26
CA SER A 448 31.50 1.04 -9.48
C SER A 448 30.51 2.17 -9.18
N SER A 449 31.01 3.40 -9.02
CA SER A 449 30.27 4.55 -8.53
C SER A 449 29.39 5.14 -9.64
N PRO A 450 28.15 5.57 -9.36
CA PRO A 450 27.26 6.18 -10.35
C PRO A 450 27.65 7.65 -10.60
N ASN A 451 28.83 7.89 -11.18
CA ASN A 451 29.38 9.25 -11.35
C ASN A 451 28.52 10.12 -12.27
N HIS A 452 27.74 9.51 -13.18
CA HIS A 452 26.72 10.17 -14.01
C HIS A 452 25.28 9.77 -13.59
N GLY A 453 25.11 9.28 -12.37
CA GLY A 453 23.86 8.73 -11.84
C GLY A 453 23.52 7.34 -12.42
N THR A 454 22.61 6.61 -11.78
CA THR A 454 22.10 5.33 -12.27
C THR A 454 20.60 5.43 -12.57
N LEU A 455 20.19 4.84 -13.70
CA LEU A 455 18.80 4.71 -14.10
C LEU A 455 17.96 3.97 -13.06
N LEU A 456 18.61 3.15 -12.22
CA LEU A 456 17.97 2.47 -11.10
C LEU A 456 17.52 3.43 -9.99
N ALA A 457 18.19 4.56 -9.81
CA ALA A 457 17.81 5.60 -8.85
C ALA A 457 16.71 6.52 -9.42
N ASN A 458 16.67 6.73 -10.74
CA ASN A 458 15.48 7.31 -11.40
C ASN A 458 14.25 6.43 -11.11
N MET A 459 14.36 5.11 -11.30
CA MET A 459 13.27 4.16 -10.98
C MET A 459 12.88 4.13 -9.49
N ILE A 460 13.73 4.62 -8.59
CA ILE A 460 13.37 4.83 -7.18
C ILE A 460 12.60 6.14 -7.06
N TYR A 461 13.17 7.25 -7.51
CA TYR A 461 12.61 8.60 -7.34
C TYR A 461 11.30 8.82 -8.13
N ASP A 462 11.15 8.17 -9.28
CA ASP A 462 9.97 8.21 -10.15
C ASP A 462 8.91 7.14 -9.78
N ASN A 463 9.19 6.22 -8.84
CA ASN A 463 8.26 5.12 -8.52
C ASN A 463 8.39 4.55 -7.09
N ASP A 464 7.40 4.86 -6.25
CA ASP A 464 7.22 4.39 -4.86
C ASP A 464 7.29 2.85 -4.68
N ASP A 465 7.03 2.05 -5.73
CA ASP A 465 7.17 0.59 -5.68
C ASP A 465 8.62 0.11 -5.48
N PHE A 466 9.61 0.86 -5.97
CA PHE A 466 11.00 0.36 -6.05
C PHE A 466 11.74 0.47 -4.71
N TYR A 467 11.32 1.35 -3.80
CA TYR A 467 11.96 1.59 -2.49
C TYR A 467 12.05 0.33 -1.62
N GLU A 468 11.01 -0.51 -1.59
CA GLU A 468 11.02 -1.79 -0.86
C GLU A 468 11.94 -2.83 -1.52
N SER A 469 12.17 -2.73 -2.84
CA SER A 469 13.16 -3.55 -3.57
C SER A 469 14.58 -3.07 -3.29
N ALA A 470 14.83 -1.75 -3.30
CA ALA A 470 16.10 -1.15 -2.93
C ALA A 470 16.49 -1.48 -1.47
N ALA A 471 15.57 -1.32 -0.52
CA ALA A 471 15.78 -1.71 0.87
C ALA A 471 16.05 -3.22 1.03
N SER A 472 15.37 -4.07 0.24
CA SER A 472 15.63 -5.51 0.24
C SER A 472 16.99 -5.87 -0.38
N ALA A 473 17.44 -5.12 -1.39
CA ALA A 473 18.77 -5.26 -1.98
C ALA A 473 19.87 -4.84 -1.00
N VAL A 474 19.74 -3.69 -0.32
CA VAL A 474 20.67 -3.24 0.74
C VAL A 474 20.83 -4.31 1.82
N LEU A 475 19.74 -4.94 2.25
CA LEU A 475 19.78 -6.01 3.26
C LEU A 475 20.41 -7.32 2.74
N ALA A 476 20.28 -7.60 1.44
CA ALA A 476 20.96 -8.73 0.78
C ALA A 476 22.47 -8.49 0.63
N PHE A 477 22.88 -7.27 0.26
CA PHE A 477 24.29 -6.84 0.23
C PHE A 477 24.93 -6.86 1.63
N ALA A 478 24.19 -6.45 2.67
CA ALA A 478 24.62 -6.54 4.06
C ALA A 478 24.78 -8.00 4.57
N GLY A 479 24.43 -9.01 3.75
CA GLY A 479 24.63 -10.43 4.06
C GLY A 479 23.70 -10.99 5.13
N VAL A 480 22.66 -10.26 5.55
CA VAL A 480 21.79 -10.63 6.68
C VAL A 480 20.68 -11.61 6.24
N GLY A 481 21.10 -12.67 5.57
CA GLY A 481 20.27 -13.76 5.07
C GLY A 481 19.76 -14.68 6.19
N GLY A 482 18.75 -14.23 6.93
CA GLY A 482 17.87 -15.10 7.73
C GLY A 482 18.31 -15.42 9.17
N HIS A 483 19.60 -15.34 9.52
CA HIS A 483 20.07 -15.67 10.88
C HIS A 483 21.02 -14.66 11.53
N THR A 484 20.64 -14.26 12.74
CA THR A 484 21.42 -13.65 13.85
C THR A 484 22.91 -13.32 13.67
N THR A 485 23.24 -12.02 13.67
CA THR A 485 24.47 -11.47 14.28
C THR A 485 24.19 -10.10 14.93
N LYS A 486 24.90 -9.76 16.01
CA LYS A 486 24.84 -8.44 16.68
C LYS A 486 25.68 -7.38 15.94
N ASN A 487 25.58 -7.28 14.62
CA ASN A 487 26.37 -6.33 13.86
C ASN A 487 25.65 -4.96 13.84
N PHE A 488 26.34 -3.93 14.34
CA PHE A 488 25.83 -2.56 14.39
C PHE A 488 25.88 -1.95 12.98
N PHE A 489 24.77 -1.37 12.54
CA PHE A 489 24.68 -0.60 11.30
C PHE A 489 23.89 0.65 11.64
N ASP A 490 24.45 1.80 11.26
CA ASP A 490 24.01 3.13 11.61
C ASP A 490 24.13 3.99 10.35
N ALA A 491 23.03 4.62 9.94
CA ALA A 491 22.93 5.33 8.69
C ALA A 491 23.45 6.78 8.73
N LYS A 492 23.82 7.31 9.91
CA LYS A 492 24.32 8.70 10.07
C LYS A 492 23.35 9.76 9.55
N LEU A 493 22.14 9.70 10.10
CA LEU A 493 21.01 10.60 9.81
C LEU A 493 20.48 11.29 11.09
N ASP A 494 21.32 11.38 12.11
CA ASP A 494 21.03 12.03 13.40
C ASP A 494 20.77 13.53 13.26
N GLN A 495 21.38 14.20 12.27
CA GLN A 495 21.07 15.58 11.87
C GLN A 495 19.61 15.78 11.41
N TRP A 496 18.94 14.70 10.99
CA TRP A 496 17.52 14.67 10.62
C TRP A 496 16.62 14.13 11.75
N GLY A 497 17.14 13.99 12.97
CA GLY A 497 16.43 13.45 14.12
C GLY A 497 16.13 11.95 14.04
N LEU A 498 16.76 11.22 13.10
CA LEU A 498 16.54 9.78 12.95
C LEU A 498 17.43 9.00 13.92
N GLU A 499 16.83 8.49 14.99
CA GLU A 499 17.51 7.71 16.03
C GLU A 499 18.37 6.58 15.45
N VAL A 500 19.55 6.35 16.02
CA VAL A 500 20.41 5.19 15.70
C VAL A 500 19.66 3.87 15.98
N ARG A 501 20.09 2.75 15.38
CA ARG A 501 19.44 1.45 15.59
C ARG A 501 19.51 1.00 17.05
N GLY A 502 18.36 0.70 17.65
CA GLY A 502 18.30 0.12 19.00
C GLY A 502 18.74 -1.35 19.03
N ASP A 503 19.19 -1.84 20.19
CA ASP A 503 19.66 -3.23 20.35
C ASP A 503 18.57 -4.28 20.02
N ASP A 504 17.31 -4.00 20.35
CA ASP A 504 16.14 -4.83 20.02
C ASP A 504 15.59 -4.59 18.59
N GLU A 505 16.11 -3.58 17.88
CA GLU A 505 15.65 -3.25 16.53
C GLU A 505 16.40 -4.08 15.47
N THR A 506 15.66 -4.93 14.75
CA THR A 506 16.22 -5.69 13.62
C THR A 506 16.72 -4.75 12.51
N LEU A 507 17.77 -5.13 11.78
CA LEU A 507 18.29 -4.32 10.68
C LEU A 507 17.21 -4.00 9.61
N LEU A 508 16.33 -4.96 9.34
CA LEU A 508 15.17 -4.80 8.44
C LEU A 508 14.17 -3.75 8.95
N ALA A 509 13.95 -3.66 10.27
CA ALA A 509 13.10 -2.62 10.86
C ALA A 509 13.78 -1.24 10.78
N TYR A 510 15.07 -1.17 11.12
CA TYR A 510 15.86 0.06 11.09
C TYR A 510 15.95 0.69 9.70
N VAL A 511 16.36 -0.10 8.70
CA VAL A 511 16.39 0.36 7.30
C VAL A 511 15.00 0.83 6.86
N LYS A 512 13.92 0.16 7.30
CA LYS A 512 12.55 0.60 7.00
C LYS A 512 12.05 1.81 7.79
N ARG A 513 12.66 2.13 8.94
CA ARG A 513 12.40 3.36 9.68
C ARG A 513 13.07 4.54 8.96
N ILE A 514 14.30 4.37 8.50
CA ILE A 514 15.04 5.33 7.68
C ILE A 514 14.34 5.60 6.34
N MET A 515 14.07 4.56 5.56
CA MET A 515 13.43 4.66 4.24
C MET A 515 11.95 5.12 4.28
N LYS A 516 11.40 5.38 5.47
CA LYS A 516 10.06 5.97 5.69
C LYS A 516 10.09 7.35 6.34
N SER A 517 11.29 7.91 6.54
CA SER A 517 11.46 9.33 6.86
C SER A 517 11.12 10.22 5.65
N SER A 518 10.85 11.50 5.91
CA SER A 518 10.56 12.50 4.87
C SER A 518 11.71 12.75 3.89
N LEU A 519 12.91 12.22 4.17
CA LEU A 519 14.08 12.30 3.29
C LEU A 519 13.81 11.65 1.93
N PHE A 520 13.02 10.59 1.90
CA PHE A 520 12.77 9.78 0.70
C PHE A 520 11.48 10.17 -0.05
N ASN A 521 10.88 11.33 0.29
CA ASN A 521 9.71 11.85 -0.39
C ASN A 521 10.08 12.46 -1.76
N PRO A 522 9.24 12.30 -2.80
CA PRO A 522 9.41 13.01 -4.07
C PRO A 522 9.51 14.53 -3.88
N GLY A 523 10.55 15.14 -4.42
CA GLY A 523 10.84 16.56 -4.28
C GLY A 523 11.74 16.93 -3.09
N PHE A 524 12.24 15.96 -2.32
CA PHE A 524 13.30 16.19 -1.32
C PHE A 524 14.69 15.85 -1.90
N HIS A 525 15.42 16.88 -2.34
CA HIS A 525 16.65 16.72 -3.13
C HIS A 525 17.91 16.41 -2.30
N ASP A 526 17.88 16.56 -0.97
CA ASP A 526 19.05 16.32 -0.09
C ASP A 526 19.16 14.86 0.36
N THR A 527 19.22 13.93 -0.60
CA THR A 527 19.47 12.51 -0.35
C THR A 527 20.32 11.84 -1.40
N CYS A 528 20.96 10.72 -1.02
CA CYS A 528 21.56 9.78 -1.97
C CYS A 528 20.59 9.25 -3.03
N GLY A 529 19.27 9.22 -2.78
CA GLY A 529 18.28 8.86 -3.80
C GLY A 529 18.23 9.87 -4.94
N HIS A 530 18.31 11.16 -4.62
CA HIS A 530 18.45 12.24 -5.59
C HIS A 530 19.86 12.28 -6.21
N SER A 531 20.92 12.41 -5.39
CA SER A 531 22.31 12.53 -5.88
C SER A 531 22.78 11.37 -6.75
N THR A 532 22.22 10.16 -6.59
CA THR A 532 22.58 9.01 -7.45
C THR A 532 21.63 8.78 -8.63
N SER A 533 20.58 9.59 -8.79
CA SER A 533 19.77 9.61 -10.02
C SER A 533 20.54 10.30 -11.17
N THR A 534 20.19 10.04 -12.42
CA THR A 534 20.85 10.70 -13.57
C THR A 534 20.56 12.18 -13.67
N PHE A 535 19.51 12.69 -13.00
CA PHE A 535 19.19 14.11 -12.96
C PHE A 535 19.83 14.80 -11.74
N GLY A 536 19.83 14.19 -10.55
CA GLY A 536 20.49 14.75 -9.38
C GLY A 536 22.01 14.71 -9.50
N ALA A 537 22.58 13.65 -10.09
CA ALA A 537 23.99 13.64 -10.48
C ALA A 537 24.32 14.70 -11.54
N ALA A 538 23.40 15.01 -12.47
CA ALA A 538 23.60 16.09 -13.43
C ALA A 538 23.48 17.50 -12.80
N GLU A 539 22.60 17.69 -11.81
CA GLU A 539 22.52 18.90 -10.98
C GLU A 539 23.80 19.10 -10.16
N GLU A 540 24.32 18.04 -9.53
CA GLU A 540 25.56 18.07 -8.75
C GLU A 540 26.77 18.34 -9.66
N ASN A 541 26.95 17.54 -10.72
CA ASN A 541 28.03 17.70 -11.69
C ASN A 541 27.93 19.00 -12.49
N ALA A 542 26.82 19.74 -12.46
CA ALA A 542 26.74 21.07 -13.08
C ALA A 542 27.69 22.08 -12.40
N TRP A 543 27.88 21.97 -11.08
CA TRP A 543 28.73 22.88 -10.29
C TRP A 543 29.95 22.20 -9.66
N VAL A 544 29.86 20.91 -9.32
CA VAL A 544 31.01 20.09 -8.89
C VAL A 544 31.86 19.77 -10.12
N LYS A 545 33.03 20.40 -10.23
CA LYS A 545 33.98 20.25 -11.34
C LYS A 545 35.33 19.71 -10.88
N THR A 546 36.08 19.11 -11.81
CA THR A 546 37.44 18.65 -11.52
C THR A 546 38.35 19.82 -11.14
N LEU A 547 38.95 19.74 -9.96
CA LEU A 547 39.91 20.73 -9.46
C LEU A 547 41.29 20.54 -10.13
N PRO A 548 41.97 21.62 -10.57
CA PRO A 548 43.15 21.56 -11.44
C PRO A 548 44.40 20.92 -10.81
N ASN A 549 44.44 20.77 -9.49
CA ASN A 549 45.53 20.14 -8.74
C ASN A 549 45.26 18.67 -8.39
N VAL A 550 44.06 18.14 -8.67
CA VAL A 550 43.57 16.86 -8.12
C VAL A 550 43.50 15.78 -9.20
N PHE A 551 43.96 14.57 -8.90
CA PHE A 551 43.93 13.44 -9.84
C PHE A 551 42.65 12.61 -9.68
N TYR A 552 41.88 12.39 -10.76
CA TYR A 552 40.61 11.64 -10.71
C TYR A 552 40.75 10.28 -11.43
N TYR A 553 40.29 9.19 -10.81
CA TYR A 553 40.38 7.82 -11.38
C TYR A 553 39.04 7.10 -11.28
N SER A 554 38.70 6.31 -12.29
CA SER A 554 37.45 5.56 -12.34
C SER A 554 37.64 4.09 -12.73
N TYR A 555 37.30 3.18 -11.81
CA TYR A 555 37.17 1.75 -12.09
C TYR A 555 35.74 1.40 -12.47
N SER A 556 35.54 1.09 -13.76
CA SER A 556 34.32 0.51 -14.28
C SER A 556 34.36 -1.03 -14.21
N ASN A 557 33.21 -1.67 -14.02
CA ASN A 557 33.05 -3.12 -13.92
C ASN A 557 31.73 -3.57 -14.58
N LYS A 558 31.64 -4.86 -14.94
CA LYS A 558 30.37 -5.45 -15.38
C LYS A 558 30.32 -6.96 -15.14
N ASP A 559 29.12 -7.50 -15.00
CA ASP A 559 28.87 -8.95 -15.07
C ASP A 559 27.64 -9.27 -15.94
N SER A 560 27.19 -8.29 -16.74
CA SER A 560 26.26 -8.50 -17.83
C SER A 560 26.97 -9.02 -19.10
N TYR A 561 26.26 -9.71 -19.97
CA TYR A 561 26.72 -10.11 -21.30
C TYR A 561 25.72 -9.70 -22.39
N ARG A 562 26.24 -9.28 -23.54
CA ARG A 562 25.43 -8.88 -24.69
C ARG A 562 24.64 -10.04 -25.28
N GLY A 563 23.36 -9.81 -25.54
CA GLY A 563 22.49 -10.71 -26.27
C GLY A 563 21.55 -9.95 -27.22
N ILE A 564 20.42 -10.58 -27.52
CA ILE A 564 19.38 -10.10 -28.43
C ILE A 564 18.01 -10.35 -27.79
N ASP A 565 17.03 -9.45 -27.99
CA ASP A 565 15.64 -9.63 -27.51
C ASP A 565 14.75 -10.36 -28.54
N LEU A 566 13.49 -10.63 -28.17
CA LEU A 566 12.48 -11.27 -29.05
C LEU A 566 12.12 -10.47 -30.31
N PHE A 567 12.65 -9.25 -30.47
CA PHE A 567 12.43 -8.35 -31.59
C PHE A 567 13.75 -8.04 -32.35
N PHE A 568 14.77 -8.88 -32.17
CA PHE A 568 16.10 -8.75 -32.79
C PHE A 568 16.90 -7.50 -32.38
N ARG A 569 16.54 -6.84 -31.28
CA ARG A 569 17.19 -5.64 -30.75
C ARG A 569 18.31 -6.01 -29.77
N ARG A 570 19.29 -5.11 -29.62
CA ARG A 570 20.38 -5.27 -28.67
C ARG A 570 19.91 -5.05 -27.22
N VAL A 571 20.36 -5.95 -26.35
CA VAL A 571 20.18 -5.94 -24.90
C VAL A 571 21.38 -6.59 -24.22
N GLU A 572 21.60 -6.32 -22.94
CA GLU A 572 22.52 -7.06 -22.07
C GLU A 572 21.73 -7.87 -21.04
N TYR A 573 22.18 -9.09 -20.75
CA TYR A 573 21.60 -10.03 -19.79
C TYR A 573 22.58 -10.26 -18.62
N PRO A 574 22.10 -10.48 -17.38
CA PRO A 574 22.98 -10.85 -16.26
C PRO A 574 23.66 -12.20 -16.52
N ASN A 575 24.96 -12.30 -16.25
CA ASN A 575 25.62 -13.60 -16.24
C ASN A 575 25.22 -14.39 -14.99
N LEU A 576 24.22 -15.25 -15.17
CA LEU A 576 23.54 -16.00 -14.10
C LEU A 576 24.47 -16.87 -13.23
N MET A 577 25.69 -17.16 -13.71
CA MET A 577 26.69 -17.99 -13.02
C MET A 577 27.69 -17.17 -12.17
N THR A 578 27.84 -15.87 -12.42
CA THR A 578 28.91 -15.03 -11.85
C THR A 578 28.41 -13.77 -11.16
N MET A 579 27.25 -13.23 -11.57
CA MET A 579 26.58 -12.13 -10.91
C MET A 579 25.80 -12.62 -9.68
N LEU A 580 25.88 -11.88 -8.57
CA LEU A 580 25.03 -12.07 -7.39
C LEU A 580 23.52 -12.12 -7.75
N LEU A 581 22.82 -13.18 -7.33
CA LEU A 581 21.41 -13.45 -7.64
C LEU A 581 20.43 -12.28 -7.40
N PRO A 582 20.53 -11.49 -6.30
CA PRO A 582 19.66 -10.33 -6.10
C PRO A 582 19.73 -9.27 -7.22
N LEU A 583 20.82 -9.26 -8.00
CA LEU A 583 21.09 -8.25 -9.02
C LEU A 583 20.63 -8.68 -10.43
N HIS A 584 20.14 -9.90 -10.60
CA HIS A 584 19.73 -10.40 -11.93
C HIS A 584 18.55 -9.59 -12.48
N ALA A 585 17.57 -9.26 -11.64
CA ALA A 585 16.40 -8.46 -12.02
C ALA A 585 16.76 -7.02 -12.40
N THR A 586 17.64 -6.38 -11.61
CA THR A 586 18.10 -5.00 -11.85
C THR A 586 19.06 -4.92 -13.04
N SER A 587 19.89 -5.94 -13.26
CA SER A 587 20.74 -6.07 -14.44
C SER A 587 19.94 -6.25 -15.74
N LEU A 588 18.89 -7.08 -15.72
CA LEU A 588 17.94 -7.20 -16.84
C LEU A 588 17.27 -5.86 -17.16
N LEU A 589 16.93 -5.09 -16.12
CA LEU A 589 16.25 -3.80 -16.26
C LEU A 589 17.18 -2.73 -16.88
N LEU A 590 18.41 -2.62 -16.39
CA LEU A 590 19.46 -1.75 -16.98
C LEU A 590 19.87 -2.19 -18.39
N GLY A 591 20.03 -3.50 -18.61
CA GLY A 591 20.43 -4.09 -19.89
C GLY A 591 19.31 -4.13 -20.94
N SER A 592 18.07 -3.83 -20.56
CA SER A 592 16.94 -3.69 -21.47
C SER A 592 17.05 -2.43 -22.36
N ARG A 593 15.99 -2.10 -23.09
CA ARG A 593 15.90 -0.81 -23.81
C ARG A 593 15.42 0.36 -22.92
N TYR A 594 15.30 0.18 -21.60
CA TYR A 594 14.88 1.25 -20.68
C TYR A 594 15.73 2.52 -20.87
N ALA A 595 17.06 2.40 -20.87
CA ALA A 595 17.98 3.53 -21.09
C ALA A 595 17.66 4.30 -22.40
N VAL A 596 17.50 3.56 -23.50
CA VAL A 596 17.21 4.10 -24.84
C VAL A 596 15.83 4.75 -24.92
N ASN A 597 14.84 4.23 -24.17
CA ASN A 597 13.51 4.82 -24.09
C ASN A 597 13.48 6.12 -23.28
N HIS A 598 14.51 6.40 -22.47
CA HIS A 598 14.64 7.62 -21.64
C HIS A 598 15.77 8.55 -22.11
N GLY A 599 16.23 8.41 -23.36
CA GLY A 599 17.15 9.35 -24.01
C GLY A 599 18.65 9.02 -23.92
N PHE A 600 19.03 7.90 -23.29
CA PHE A 600 20.43 7.45 -23.19
C PHE A 600 20.82 6.50 -24.33
N GLY A 601 22.10 6.37 -24.67
CA GLY A 601 22.55 5.49 -25.74
C GLY A 601 22.66 4.01 -25.36
N GLU A 602 22.99 3.15 -26.33
CA GLU A 602 23.16 1.70 -26.10
C GLU A 602 24.34 1.40 -25.15
N GLU A 603 25.30 2.31 -25.02
CA GLU A 603 26.43 2.21 -24.08
C GLU A 603 26.04 2.19 -22.60
N TRP A 604 24.79 2.52 -22.26
CA TRP A 604 24.24 2.38 -20.91
C TRP A 604 23.70 0.97 -20.58
N GLN A 605 23.57 0.07 -21.57
CA GLN A 605 23.08 -1.30 -21.33
C GLN A 605 24.07 -2.20 -20.54
N PRO A 606 25.39 -2.19 -20.80
CA PRO A 606 26.35 -3.00 -20.04
C PRO A 606 26.43 -2.53 -18.59
N ASN A 607 26.30 -3.45 -17.64
CA ASN A 607 26.12 -3.12 -16.22
C ASN A 607 26.68 -4.18 -15.25
N ASP A 608 26.84 -3.79 -13.99
CA ASP A 608 27.27 -4.66 -12.89
C ASP A 608 26.14 -5.18 -12.00
N GLY A 609 24.89 -4.87 -12.38
CA GLY A 609 23.69 -5.17 -11.62
C GLY A 609 23.09 -3.99 -10.86
N LEU A 610 23.81 -2.89 -10.62
CA LEU A 610 23.24 -1.65 -10.05
C LEU A 610 23.57 -0.38 -10.85
N VAL A 611 24.72 -0.35 -11.52
CA VAL A 611 25.22 0.82 -12.25
C VAL A 611 25.63 0.43 -13.68
N SER A 612 25.34 1.30 -14.64
CA SER A 612 25.77 1.15 -16.04
C SER A 612 27.23 1.54 -16.22
N VAL A 613 27.98 0.81 -17.06
CA VAL A 613 29.41 1.09 -17.35
C VAL A 613 29.62 2.52 -17.86
N ALA A 614 28.68 3.07 -18.63
CA ALA A 614 28.74 4.47 -19.07
C ALA A 614 28.77 5.48 -17.90
N SER A 615 28.05 5.21 -16.80
CA SER A 615 27.99 6.09 -15.62
C SER A 615 29.22 5.98 -14.71
N MET A 616 29.91 4.84 -14.73
CA MET A 616 31.11 4.64 -13.91
C MET A 616 32.32 5.45 -14.38
N ARG A 617 32.32 5.90 -15.64
CA ARG A 617 33.50 6.48 -16.31
C ARG A 617 33.92 7.85 -15.78
N ASN A 618 32.99 8.78 -15.67
CA ASN A 618 33.21 10.15 -15.22
C ASN A 618 31.87 10.80 -14.84
N ASP A 619 31.95 12.06 -14.45
CA ASP A 619 30.84 13.00 -14.20
C ASP A 619 29.98 13.34 -15.44
N GLY A 620 30.28 12.76 -16.60
CA GLY A 620 29.64 13.09 -17.88
C GLY A 620 30.05 14.45 -18.48
N SER A 621 30.69 15.35 -17.71
CA SER A 621 31.00 16.73 -18.14
C SER A 621 32.50 17.06 -18.24
N SER A 622 33.37 16.35 -17.53
CA SER A 622 34.82 16.63 -17.45
C SER A 622 35.63 15.68 -18.32
N GLU A 623 36.80 16.13 -18.77
CA GLU A 623 37.66 15.38 -19.70
C GLU A 623 38.16 14.05 -19.08
N ILE A 624 37.98 12.97 -19.83
CA ILE A 624 38.42 11.61 -19.49
C ILE A 624 39.46 11.09 -20.49
N VAL A 625 40.51 10.46 -19.98
CA VAL A 625 41.55 9.79 -20.78
C VAL A 625 41.73 8.34 -20.32
N THR A 626 42.01 7.41 -21.23
CA THR A 626 42.33 6.02 -20.82
C THR A 626 43.68 5.97 -20.10
N PHE A 627 43.73 5.35 -18.92
CA PHE A 627 44.96 5.34 -18.12
C PHE A 627 46.07 4.52 -18.77
N ASN A 628 47.16 5.19 -19.15
CA ASN A 628 48.30 4.60 -19.85
C ASN A 628 49.57 4.44 -18.98
N GLY A 629 49.50 4.78 -17.69
CA GLY A 629 50.63 4.81 -16.76
C GLY A 629 50.98 6.21 -16.27
N SER A 630 50.63 7.26 -17.04
CA SER A 630 50.79 8.66 -16.64
C SER A 630 49.50 9.21 -16.02
N SER A 631 49.65 10.13 -15.05
CA SER A 631 48.54 10.81 -14.38
C SER A 631 48.61 12.31 -14.61
N VAL A 632 47.47 12.95 -14.89
CA VAL A 632 47.35 14.39 -15.18
C VAL A 632 46.31 15.02 -14.24
N PRO A 633 46.64 16.06 -13.46
CA PRO A 633 45.70 16.63 -12.51
C PRO A 633 44.58 17.41 -13.25
N GLY A 634 43.41 17.54 -12.62
CA GLY A 634 42.21 18.12 -13.22
C GLY A 634 41.45 17.22 -14.21
N ARG A 635 41.86 15.96 -14.39
CA ARG A 635 41.29 15.03 -15.39
C ARG A 635 40.92 13.68 -14.81
N TRP A 636 39.91 13.04 -15.42
CA TRP A 636 39.54 11.65 -15.17
C TRP A 636 40.42 10.68 -15.94
N HIS A 637 40.79 9.57 -15.29
CA HIS A 637 41.51 8.47 -15.89
C HIS A 637 40.63 7.20 -15.87
N GLU A 638 40.20 6.75 -17.05
CA GLU A 638 39.47 5.48 -17.20
C GLU A 638 40.44 4.33 -16.92
N MET A 639 40.19 3.61 -15.83
CA MET A 639 40.97 2.43 -15.44
C MET A 639 40.46 1.19 -16.17
N PRO A 640 41.27 0.12 -16.34
CA PRO A 640 40.87 -1.06 -17.10
C PRO A 640 39.57 -1.70 -16.59
N LEU A 641 38.62 -1.91 -17.51
CA LEU A 641 37.30 -2.51 -17.23
C LEU A 641 37.43 -3.87 -16.53
N LEU A 642 36.77 -3.99 -15.38
CA LEU A 642 36.70 -5.22 -14.61
C LEU A 642 35.55 -6.10 -15.13
N ASP A 643 35.82 -6.85 -16.21
CA ASP A 643 34.87 -7.82 -16.77
C ASP A 643 34.66 -9.01 -15.82
N ARG A 644 33.41 -9.52 -15.78
CA ARG A 644 32.94 -10.54 -14.82
C ARG A 644 33.15 -10.13 -13.36
N MET A 645 32.80 -8.89 -13.03
CA MET A 645 32.65 -8.40 -11.66
C MET A 645 31.35 -7.62 -11.50
N ASP A 646 30.41 -8.20 -10.76
CA ASP A 646 29.22 -7.51 -10.28
C ASP A 646 29.55 -6.45 -9.19
N HIS A 647 28.56 -5.64 -8.83
CA HIS A 647 28.71 -4.53 -7.88
C HIS A 647 29.24 -4.95 -6.50
N GLY A 648 28.94 -6.17 -6.03
CA GLY A 648 29.44 -6.69 -4.76
C GLY A 648 30.83 -7.32 -4.92
N ALA A 649 31.09 -7.94 -6.07
CA ALA A 649 32.33 -8.63 -6.37
C ALA A 649 33.57 -7.71 -6.30
N VAL A 650 33.42 -6.44 -6.69
CA VAL A 650 34.51 -5.45 -6.68
C VAL A 650 35.00 -5.12 -5.26
N ILE A 651 34.15 -5.27 -4.25
CA ILE A 651 34.45 -5.10 -2.82
C ILE A 651 34.57 -6.44 -2.07
N GLY A 652 34.66 -7.55 -2.80
CA GLY A 652 34.89 -8.89 -2.24
C GLY A 652 33.65 -9.63 -1.74
N ILE A 653 32.43 -9.13 -1.98
CA ILE A 653 31.18 -9.84 -1.67
C ILE A 653 30.96 -10.95 -2.71
N GLY A 654 30.49 -12.11 -2.27
CA GLY A 654 30.16 -13.24 -3.14
C GLY A 654 31.31 -14.23 -3.35
N ASN A 655 31.75 -14.40 -4.60
CA ASN A 655 32.64 -15.52 -4.99
C ASN A 655 34.09 -15.31 -4.53
N LYS A 656 34.46 -16.00 -3.44
CA LYS A 656 35.79 -15.99 -2.80
C LYS A 656 37.00 -16.35 -3.68
N ARG A 657 36.81 -16.67 -4.97
CA ARG A 657 37.89 -16.97 -5.93
C ARG A 657 38.30 -15.76 -6.79
N ARG A 658 37.66 -14.59 -6.63
CA ARG A 658 38.01 -13.35 -7.38
C ARG A 658 39.22 -12.62 -6.73
N PRO A 659 40.27 -12.21 -7.48
CA PRO A 659 41.51 -11.65 -6.93
C PRO A 659 41.43 -10.14 -6.63
N VAL A 660 40.43 -9.72 -5.86
CA VAL A 660 40.10 -8.30 -5.61
C VAL A 660 41.29 -7.52 -5.02
N LEU A 661 41.98 -8.08 -4.03
CA LEU A 661 43.10 -7.42 -3.33
C LEU A 661 44.20 -6.94 -4.29
N GLY A 662 44.48 -7.67 -5.37
CA GLY A 662 45.50 -7.30 -6.36
C GLY A 662 45.18 -6.01 -7.13
N ILE A 663 43.89 -5.66 -7.26
CA ILE A 663 43.44 -4.41 -7.89
C ILE A 663 43.75 -3.24 -6.96
N TYR A 664 43.32 -3.35 -5.69
CA TYR A 664 43.58 -2.33 -4.67
C TYR A 664 45.07 -2.14 -4.39
N GLU A 665 45.85 -3.23 -4.30
CA GLU A 665 47.31 -3.15 -4.17
C GLU A 665 47.96 -2.41 -5.34
N LYS A 666 47.55 -2.68 -6.59
CA LYS A 666 48.09 -2.00 -7.77
C LYS A 666 47.75 -0.52 -7.76
N HIS A 667 46.51 -0.17 -7.39
CA HIS A 667 46.05 1.22 -7.31
C HIS A 667 46.74 2.00 -6.19
N LEU A 668 46.83 1.44 -4.98
CA LEU A 668 47.52 2.10 -3.85
C LEU A 668 49.03 2.29 -4.12
N LYS A 669 49.67 1.36 -4.85
CA LYS A 669 51.07 1.52 -5.32
C LYS A 669 51.20 2.63 -6.36
N MET A 670 50.17 2.89 -7.17
CA MET A 670 50.13 4.01 -8.12
C MET A 670 49.89 5.35 -7.39
N LEU A 671 48.90 5.44 -6.51
CA LEU A 671 48.62 6.66 -5.74
C LEU A 671 49.81 7.10 -4.88
N LYS A 672 50.58 6.16 -4.31
CA LYS A 672 51.83 6.44 -3.59
C LYS A 672 52.92 7.09 -4.45
N ASN A 673 52.84 6.94 -5.77
CA ASN A 673 53.81 7.45 -6.74
C ASN A 673 53.30 8.69 -7.50
N LEU A 674 52.23 9.35 -7.02
CA LEU A 674 51.81 10.65 -7.54
C LEU A 674 52.92 11.70 -7.35
N PRO A 675 53.09 12.64 -8.29
CA PRO A 675 54.03 13.73 -8.13
C PRO A 675 53.51 14.69 -7.05
N LEU A 676 54.34 15.00 -6.05
CA LEU A 676 53.97 15.97 -5.02
C LEU A 676 53.70 17.36 -5.62
N PRO A 677 52.73 18.13 -5.09
CA PRO A 677 52.47 19.49 -5.54
C PRO A 677 53.73 20.36 -5.44
N SER A 678 54.08 21.04 -6.54
CA SER A 678 55.17 22.03 -6.56
C SER A 678 54.88 23.15 -5.57
N GLU A 679 55.86 23.54 -4.75
CA GLU A 679 55.67 24.40 -3.59
C GLU A 679 54.90 25.71 -3.89
N ALA A 680 53.66 25.80 -3.41
CA ALA A 680 52.87 27.02 -3.35
C ALA A 680 52.41 27.30 -1.90
N PRO A 681 52.41 28.56 -1.41
CA PRO A 681 52.65 28.79 0.02
C PRO A 681 51.40 29.15 0.84
N GLN A 682 50.77 28.18 1.53
CA GLN A 682 49.81 28.54 2.60
C GLN A 682 49.60 27.58 3.79
N ARG A 683 50.44 26.56 4.01
CA ARG A 683 50.38 25.70 5.22
C ARG A 683 50.93 26.41 6.49
N ARG A 684 50.28 27.50 6.94
CA ARG A 684 50.73 28.29 8.11
C ARG A 684 49.67 28.74 9.13
N PHE A 685 48.40 28.38 8.96
CA PHE A 685 47.38 28.48 10.02
C PHE A 685 47.13 27.11 10.68
N LEU A 686 46.47 27.11 11.84
CA LEU A 686 46.19 25.95 12.70
C LEU A 686 47.40 25.35 13.45
N ARG A 687 48.06 26.16 14.30
CA ARG A 687 48.90 25.66 15.41
C ARG A 687 48.77 26.48 16.70
N SER A 688 47.61 27.11 16.93
CA SER A 688 47.42 28.12 17.99
C SER A 688 45.97 28.29 18.49
N LYS A 689 45.11 27.26 18.35
CA LYS A 689 43.70 27.28 18.81
C LYS A 689 43.16 25.95 19.36
N PHE A 690 44.06 25.03 19.72
CA PHE A 690 43.74 23.77 20.41
C PHE A 690 44.85 23.46 21.42
N ASP A 691 44.94 24.32 22.42
CA ASP A 691 45.49 24.11 23.77
C ASP A 691 44.40 24.60 24.75
#